data_AF-A0A832V9C3-F1
#
_entry.id   AF-A0A832V9C3-F1
#
_cell.length_a   1.000
_cell.length_b   1.000
_cell.length_c   1.000
_cell.angle_alpha   90.00
_cell.angle_beta   90.00
_cell.angle_gamma   90.00
#
_symmetry.space_group_name_H-M   'P 1'
#
loop_
_entity.id
_entity.type
_entity.pdbx_description
1 polymer ?
#
loop_
_entity_poly.entity_id
_entity_poly.type
_entity_poly.pdbx_seq_one_letter_code
_entity_poly.pdbx_strand_id
1 'polypeptide(L)'
;MTHRHQARAALLTALLLITSLPILPAAAEAEGACCEMDEFNLFLTGEAENGGLTPFEADLEEEFETFVTPSVQGLVEIGTWSVVWGLQGNYPDATWEFRIPYEVEAAAGIQINATIGVHIGGTYFEGDAGAGLFLTSNGEVVIPINVEAGEILESDTVEISFSVRSLSFSSPGDDAGIRFIWGSTDYPAKISMKFPLVEIDMKEASVKGRLVFFPIVLKSGFADRMWSASTGGMSVANTAISDRPIATPVNDGVEVTFVWEIPESTDSGNFRTDFHLIPQTSLRIEAYRTHDITAGEDGGGSGGWYPAAEPLRSGGSALNVDIDASFDGDSVERVVIIEIDGAMSQWIRWGLDNIGNDSLSSNSWWRNLRTYADSIPSSDFHNGRVDDSELLALQGHLIGSASDMKSFLANGLSIDAEALFGVNPIDLGPMDINIDLGHTRAFSSEAIKLTFDTSNSVAEGQRQQLIESFVRKTQDDYYNDVSLHVEIRSSALQGLGGVAAEDIDVKHRRWILMEMITVDESDLDPDKSFRVEFVPTGGALYSPLVSAMVSVFMLCIALGLGLFLTRKRVKVPAMLTVVVLGGLSLALYVLGLDMPFVLGVVASSMLLVFPVALVSPRSDSKKLPRSRHGGARVDCPKCGESIRVDSDVRPLRLPCEGCDSILRLE
;
A
#
# COMPACT_ATOMS: atom_id res chain seq x y z
N MET A 1 60.92 28.93 -57.99
CA MET A 1 60.70 27.54 -57.54
C MET A 1 61.01 27.31 -56.06
N THR A 2 61.68 28.22 -55.34
CA THR A 2 62.15 28.03 -53.95
C THR A 2 61.10 28.26 -52.85
N HIS A 3 60.10 29.13 -53.03
CA HIS A 3 59.09 29.41 -51.99
C HIS A 3 58.06 28.28 -51.76
N ARG A 4 57.75 27.49 -52.80
CA ARG A 4 56.76 26.39 -52.71
C ARG A 4 57.27 25.18 -51.94
N HIS A 5 58.60 24.99 -51.88
CA HIS A 5 59.23 23.91 -51.12
C HIS A 5 59.38 24.26 -49.63
N GLN A 6 59.62 25.53 -49.29
CA GLN A 6 59.68 25.97 -47.89
C GLN A 6 58.33 25.89 -47.19
N ALA A 7 57.24 26.25 -47.88
CA ALA A 7 55.89 26.13 -47.31
C ALA A 7 55.48 24.66 -47.09
N ARG A 8 55.86 23.75 -48.00
CA ARG A 8 55.61 22.31 -47.85
C ARG A 8 56.46 21.67 -46.75
N ALA A 9 57.72 22.08 -46.62
CA ALA A 9 58.59 21.63 -45.54
C ALA A 9 58.08 22.10 -44.18
N ALA A 10 57.66 23.36 -44.05
CA ALA A 10 57.08 23.91 -42.83
C ALA A 10 55.75 23.23 -42.44
N LEU A 11 54.91 22.89 -43.43
CA LEU A 11 53.67 22.17 -43.18
C LEU A 11 53.92 20.73 -42.71
N LEU A 12 54.92 20.05 -43.29
CA LEU A 12 55.33 18.69 -42.89
C LEU A 12 55.96 18.67 -41.50
N THR A 13 56.80 19.65 -41.14
CA THR A 13 57.36 19.75 -39.78
C THR A 13 56.29 20.13 -38.76
N ALA A 14 55.33 21.00 -39.10
CA ALA A 14 54.20 21.30 -38.22
C ALA A 14 53.32 20.06 -38.00
N LEU A 15 53.07 19.26 -39.04
CA LEU A 15 52.29 18.02 -38.92
C LEU A 15 53.00 16.97 -38.05
N LEU A 16 54.33 16.85 -38.19
CA LEU A 16 55.14 15.93 -37.39
C LEU A 16 55.23 16.35 -35.91
N LEU A 17 55.28 17.65 -35.62
CA LEU A 17 55.23 18.19 -34.26
C LEU A 17 53.87 18.01 -33.59
N ILE A 18 52.77 18.06 -34.36
CA ILE A 18 51.42 17.79 -33.85
C ILE A 18 51.26 16.29 -33.53
N THR A 19 51.88 15.39 -34.30
CA THR A 19 51.84 13.94 -34.02
C THR A 19 52.78 13.49 -32.89
N SER A 20 53.70 14.34 -32.43
CA SER A 20 54.63 14.05 -31.34
C SER A 20 54.23 14.68 -30.00
N LEU A 21 53.07 15.35 -29.93
CA LEU A 21 52.48 15.73 -28.65
C LEU A 21 52.12 14.44 -27.92
N PRO A 22 52.59 14.22 -26.67
CA PRO A 22 52.10 13.11 -25.88
C PRO A 22 50.58 13.31 -25.77
N ILE A 23 49.82 12.33 -26.23
CA ILE A 23 48.41 12.23 -25.87
C ILE A 23 48.44 12.11 -24.35
N LEU A 24 48.16 13.22 -23.67
CA LEU A 24 47.82 13.18 -22.25
C LEU A 24 46.69 12.15 -22.18
N PRO A 25 46.83 11.06 -21.41
CA PRO A 25 45.68 10.20 -21.20
C PRO A 25 44.55 11.10 -20.73
N ALA A 26 43.43 11.11 -21.46
CA ALA A 26 42.18 11.49 -20.85
C ALA A 26 42.12 10.70 -19.54
N ALA A 27 41.88 11.37 -18.42
CA ALA A 27 41.70 10.70 -17.15
C ALA A 27 40.73 9.55 -17.39
N ALA A 28 41.21 8.31 -17.25
CA ALA A 28 40.33 7.18 -17.22
C ALA A 28 39.44 7.40 -16.00
N GLU A 29 38.12 7.55 -16.21
CA GLU A 29 37.15 7.27 -15.16
C GLU A 29 37.52 5.89 -14.61
N ALA A 30 37.73 5.80 -13.30
CA ALA A 30 38.13 4.57 -12.65
C ALA A 30 37.08 3.49 -12.97
N GLU A 31 37.52 2.36 -13.54
CA GLU A 31 36.68 1.16 -13.65
C GLU A 31 36.20 0.76 -12.25
N GLY A 32 34.88 0.79 -12.02
CA GLY A 32 34.24 0.23 -10.83
C GLY A 32 33.99 1.17 -9.65
N ALA A 33 34.26 2.49 -9.76
CA ALA A 33 33.88 3.47 -8.74
C ALA A 33 33.40 4.79 -9.38
N CYS A 34 32.15 5.17 -9.09
CA CYS A 34 31.55 6.48 -9.37
C CYS A 34 30.86 6.94 -8.07
N CYS A 35 30.68 8.23 -7.72
CA CYS A 35 30.48 9.41 -8.56
C CYS A 35 31.19 10.66 -8.00
N GLU A 36 31.29 11.72 -8.80
CA GLU A 36 31.45 13.09 -8.26
C GLU A 36 30.34 13.33 -7.21
N MET A 37 30.63 14.12 -6.16
CA MET A 37 29.62 14.44 -5.14
C MET A 37 28.48 15.27 -5.76
N ASP A 38 27.42 14.58 -6.15
CA ASP A 38 26.19 15.17 -6.62
C ASP A 38 25.46 15.88 -5.49
N GLU A 39 24.70 16.91 -5.86
CA GLU A 39 23.86 17.64 -4.91
C GLU A 39 22.62 16.80 -4.58
N PHE A 40 22.32 16.66 -3.30
CA PHE A 40 21.16 15.91 -2.81
C PHE A 40 20.47 16.65 -1.66
N ASN A 41 19.23 16.27 -1.37
CA ASN A 41 18.47 16.84 -0.27
C ASN A 41 18.54 15.94 0.97
N LEU A 42 18.72 16.54 2.14
CA LEU A 42 18.27 15.96 3.40
C LEU A 42 16.93 16.58 3.80
N PHE A 43 15.94 15.74 4.00
CA PHE A 43 14.61 16.11 4.46
C PHE A 43 14.56 16.17 5.99
N LEU A 44 13.72 17.08 6.49
CA LEU A 44 13.45 17.26 7.91
C LEU A 44 12.28 16.38 8.33
N THR A 45 12.47 15.58 9.37
CA THR A 45 11.44 14.70 9.96
C THR A 45 11.41 14.83 11.48
N GLY A 46 10.35 14.34 12.12
CA GLY A 46 10.22 14.36 13.58
C GLY A 46 9.85 15.74 14.16
N GLU A 47 9.64 15.76 15.47
CA GLU A 47 9.23 16.96 16.22
C GLU A 47 10.36 18.00 16.32
N ALA A 48 10.00 19.26 16.49
CA ALA A 48 10.93 20.40 16.52
C ALA A 48 12.11 20.26 17.50
N GLU A 49 11.90 19.67 18.69
CA GLU A 49 12.94 19.54 19.73
C GLU A 49 13.83 18.30 19.56
N ASN A 50 13.42 17.34 18.71
CA ASN A 50 14.13 16.08 18.48
C ASN A 50 13.95 15.62 17.02
N GLY A 51 14.30 16.51 16.10
CA GLY A 51 14.12 16.29 14.67
C GLY A 51 15.20 15.38 14.07
N GLY A 52 14.82 14.58 13.08
CA GLY A 52 15.70 13.76 12.27
C GLY A 52 16.03 14.41 10.91
N LEU A 53 17.15 14.01 10.33
CA LEU A 53 17.49 14.28 8.93
C LEU A 53 17.60 12.97 8.15
N THR A 54 16.98 12.92 6.96
CA THR A 54 16.98 11.72 6.11
C THR A 54 17.16 12.08 4.63
N PRO A 55 17.97 11.34 3.85
CA PRO A 55 18.07 11.53 2.41
C PRO A 55 16.92 10.87 1.63
N PHE A 56 16.05 10.13 2.33
CA PHE A 56 15.02 9.28 1.73
C PHE A 56 13.68 9.98 1.68
N GLU A 57 13.10 10.07 0.49
CA GLU A 57 11.76 10.64 0.29
C GLU A 57 10.65 9.73 0.86
N ALA A 58 10.94 8.43 1.00
CA ALA A 58 10.05 7.44 1.60
C ALA A 58 9.77 7.70 3.09
N ASP A 59 10.63 8.45 3.79
CA ASP A 59 10.45 8.76 5.22
C ASP A 59 9.46 9.92 5.47
N LEU A 60 8.89 10.51 4.40
CA LEU A 60 8.00 11.67 4.47
C LEU A 60 6.52 11.28 4.69
N GLU A 61 6.24 10.65 5.82
CA GLU A 61 4.92 10.06 6.12
C GLU A 61 4.06 10.90 7.08
N GLU A 62 4.67 11.73 7.94
CA GLU A 62 3.99 12.43 9.04
C GLU A 62 4.24 13.95 9.00
N GLU A 63 3.18 14.74 9.22
CA GLU A 63 3.26 16.21 9.26
C GLU A 63 3.58 16.74 10.64
N PHE A 64 4.60 17.59 10.72
CA PHE A 64 5.01 18.32 11.91
C PHE A 64 4.90 19.82 11.67
N GLU A 65 4.55 20.56 12.72
CA GLU A 65 4.38 22.01 12.61
C GLU A 65 4.86 22.77 13.84
N THR A 66 5.18 24.05 13.63
CA THR A 66 5.44 24.99 14.73
C THR A 66 4.84 26.35 14.42
N PHE A 67 4.05 26.86 15.38
CA PHE A 67 3.31 28.12 15.24
C PHE A 67 3.98 29.26 16.04
N VAL A 68 4.22 30.38 15.37
CA VAL A 68 4.89 31.56 15.95
C VAL A 68 3.97 32.78 15.89
N THR A 69 3.87 33.48 17.03
CA THR A 69 2.93 34.60 17.26
C THR A 69 3.63 35.97 17.37
N PRO A 70 2.89 37.10 17.32
CA PRO A 70 3.43 38.47 17.28
C PRO A 70 4.06 38.97 18.57
N SER A 71 3.80 38.30 19.70
CA SER A 71 4.29 38.72 21.01
C SER A 71 5.76 38.38 21.26
N VAL A 72 6.42 37.72 20.31
CA VAL A 72 7.81 37.29 20.44
C VAL A 72 8.77 38.48 20.25
N GLN A 73 9.41 38.91 21.34
CA GLN A 73 10.57 39.81 21.31
C GLN A 73 11.84 39.00 21.58
N GLY A 74 12.45 38.42 20.55
CA GLY A 74 13.70 37.66 20.68
C GLY A 74 13.85 36.57 19.62
N LEU A 75 14.98 35.87 19.68
CA LEU A 75 15.23 34.65 18.91
C LEU A 75 14.28 33.55 19.39
N VAL A 76 13.50 32.99 18.47
CA VAL A 76 12.71 31.76 18.69
C VAL A 76 13.29 30.68 17.80
N GLU A 77 13.70 29.58 18.42
CA GLU A 77 14.07 28.36 17.74
C GLU A 77 12.80 27.65 17.26
N ILE A 78 12.74 27.35 15.97
CA ILE A 78 11.61 26.67 15.33
C ILE A 78 11.80 25.16 15.42
N GLY A 79 13.03 24.71 15.27
CA GLY A 79 13.40 23.31 15.45
C GLY A 79 14.88 23.09 15.20
N THR A 80 15.34 21.95 15.71
CA THR A 80 16.68 21.42 15.51
C THR A 80 16.58 19.98 15.04
N TRP A 81 17.25 19.69 13.92
CA TRP A 81 17.27 18.38 13.28
C TRP A 81 18.70 17.87 13.19
N SER A 82 18.91 16.60 13.51
CA SER A 82 20.24 16.02 13.51
C SER A 82 20.28 14.61 12.92
N VAL A 83 21.45 14.23 12.42
CA VAL A 83 21.76 12.86 11.99
C VAL A 83 23.22 12.56 12.27
N VAL A 84 23.48 11.34 12.74
CA VAL A 84 24.85 10.83 12.87
C VAL A 84 25.31 10.32 11.51
N TRP A 85 26.40 10.87 11.01
CA TRP A 85 26.94 10.52 9.70
C TRP A 85 27.85 9.31 9.82
N GLY A 86 27.50 8.21 9.13
CA GLY A 86 28.26 6.95 9.20
C GLY A 86 29.26 6.74 8.05
N LEU A 87 29.48 7.72 7.15
CA LEU A 87 30.42 7.59 6.05
C LEU A 87 31.51 8.66 6.12
N GLN A 88 32.77 8.24 6.30
CA GLN A 88 33.90 9.16 6.25
C GLN A 88 34.13 9.68 4.83
N GLY A 89 34.39 10.97 4.68
CA GLY A 89 34.75 11.55 3.39
C GLY A 89 35.06 13.04 3.45
N ASN A 90 35.55 13.58 2.34
CA ASN A 90 35.73 15.02 2.18
C ASN A 90 34.49 15.62 1.50
N TYR A 91 34.13 16.84 1.85
CA TYR A 91 33.10 17.63 1.14
C TYR A 91 33.71 18.93 0.60
N PRO A 92 33.26 19.40 -0.58
CA PRO A 92 33.83 20.59 -1.22
C PRO A 92 33.24 21.87 -0.62
N ASP A 93 33.83 23.01 -0.96
CA ASP A 93 33.19 24.30 -0.72
C ASP A 93 31.95 24.42 -1.61
N ALA A 94 30.80 24.76 -1.01
CA ALA A 94 29.53 24.85 -1.71
C ALA A 94 28.57 25.79 -0.99
N THR A 95 27.64 26.38 -1.75
CA THR A 95 26.49 27.08 -1.16
C THR A 95 25.34 26.08 -1.05
N TRP A 96 24.97 25.75 0.18
CA TRP A 96 23.83 24.89 0.48
C TRP A 96 22.56 25.73 0.55
N GLU A 97 21.40 25.11 0.33
CA GLU A 97 20.12 25.82 0.29
C GLU A 97 19.12 25.16 1.24
N PHE A 98 18.72 25.87 2.29
CA PHE A 98 17.67 25.44 3.20
C PHE A 98 16.30 25.92 2.70
N ARG A 99 15.30 25.05 2.73
CA ARG A 99 13.92 25.30 2.32
C ARG A 99 12.95 24.78 3.38
N ILE A 100 12.04 25.63 3.84
CA ILE A 100 10.95 25.22 4.74
C ILE A 100 9.62 25.84 4.31
N PRO A 101 8.57 25.03 4.08
CA PRO A 101 7.22 25.51 3.85
C PRO A 101 6.64 26.29 5.03
N TYR A 102 5.79 27.27 4.73
CA TYR A 102 5.08 28.05 5.74
C TYR A 102 3.66 28.43 5.30
N GLU A 103 2.81 28.70 6.29
CA GLU A 103 1.49 29.30 6.13
C GLU A 103 1.31 30.50 7.05
N VAL A 104 0.73 31.58 6.51
CA VAL A 104 0.44 32.82 7.22
C VAL A 104 -1.03 32.82 7.63
N GLU A 105 -1.28 32.87 8.93
CA GLU A 105 -2.62 32.90 9.49
C GLU A 105 -3.03 34.31 9.92
N ALA A 106 -4.28 34.67 9.62
CA ALA A 106 -4.95 35.90 10.07
C ALA A 106 -4.12 37.21 9.92
N ALA A 107 -3.26 37.30 8.90
CA ALA A 107 -2.50 38.49 8.55
C ALA A 107 -2.40 38.67 7.03
N ALA A 108 -2.30 39.92 6.57
CA ALA A 108 -2.15 40.21 5.13
C ALA A 108 -0.74 39.86 4.60
N GLY A 109 0.23 39.75 5.50
CA GLY A 109 1.62 39.39 5.22
C GLY A 109 2.51 39.68 6.43
N ILE A 110 3.70 39.08 6.44
CA ILE A 110 4.64 39.10 7.56
C ILE A 110 6.02 39.45 7.06
N GLN A 111 6.74 40.30 7.77
CA GLN A 111 8.18 40.47 7.61
C GLN A 111 8.90 39.62 8.67
N ILE A 112 9.71 38.67 8.20
CA ILE A 112 10.54 37.82 9.07
C ILE A 112 12.02 38.13 8.87
N ASN A 113 12.79 37.92 9.94
CA ASN A 113 14.24 37.77 9.88
C ASN A 113 14.56 36.41 10.48
N ALA A 114 15.10 35.50 9.68
CA ALA A 114 15.33 34.12 10.06
C ALA A 114 16.77 33.70 9.72
N THR A 115 17.32 32.85 10.58
CA THR A 115 18.68 32.34 10.51
C THR A 115 18.70 30.83 10.63
N ILE A 116 19.60 30.21 9.88
CA ILE A 116 19.83 28.76 9.88
C ILE A 116 21.27 28.52 10.31
N GLY A 117 21.46 27.70 11.34
CA GLY A 117 22.76 27.20 11.78
C GLY A 117 22.98 25.79 11.25
N VAL A 118 24.17 25.51 10.75
CA VAL A 118 24.58 24.17 10.32
C VAL A 118 25.85 23.79 11.08
N HIS A 119 25.76 22.75 11.90
CA HIS A 119 26.86 22.14 12.62
C HIS A 119 27.28 20.85 11.90
N ILE A 120 28.57 20.73 11.58
CA ILE A 120 29.15 19.54 10.94
C ILE A 120 30.28 19.06 11.85
N GLY A 121 30.01 18.05 12.68
CA GLY A 121 30.94 17.62 13.72
C GLY A 121 31.35 18.78 14.63
N GLY A 122 32.59 19.25 14.51
CA GLY A 122 33.14 20.37 15.27
C GLY A 122 33.04 21.75 14.62
N THR A 123 32.56 21.86 13.38
CA THR A 123 32.50 23.13 12.63
C THR A 123 31.08 23.70 12.59
N TYR A 124 30.96 25.03 12.49
CA TYR A 124 29.68 25.75 12.46
C TYR A 124 29.63 26.75 11.30
N PHE A 125 28.52 26.73 10.57
CA PHE A 125 28.18 27.62 9.48
C PHE A 125 26.82 28.27 9.74
N GLU A 126 26.60 29.49 9.24
CA GLU A 126 25.36 30.24 9.44
C GLU A 126 24.89 30.85 8.12
N GLY A 127 23.58 30.77 7.85
CA GLY A 127 22.89 31.45 6.77
C GLY A 127 21.79 32.38 7.31
N ASP A 128 21.48 33.44 6.55
CA ASP A 128 20.46 34.44 6.92
C ASP A 128 19.54 34.72 5.72
N ALA A 129 18.23 34.79 5.97
CA ALA A 129 17.21 35.03 4.95
C ALA A 129 17.25 36.45 4.34
N GLY A 130 18.08 37.34 4.90
CA GLY A 130 18.13 38.76 4.59
C GLY A 130 17.18 39.58 5.47
N ALA A 131 17.46 40.89 5.55
CA ALA A 131 16.67 41.80 6.37
C ALA A 131 15.26 42.01 5.79
N GLY A 132 14.24 41.50 6.49
CA GLY A 132 12.83 41.83 6.25
C GLY A 132 12.18 41.06 5.10
N LEU A 133 12.45 39.76 5.00
CA LEU A 133 11.79 38.85 4.05
C LEU A 133 10.26 38.94 4.22
N PHE A 134 9.56 39.33 3.17
CA PHE A 134 8.11 39.49 3.20
C PHE A 134 7.40 38.22 2.71
N LEU A 135 6.58 37.64 3.58
CA LEU A 135 5.85 36.41 3.38
C LEU A 135 4.35 36.67 3.31
N THR A 136 3.61 35.94 2.47
CA THR A 136 2.17 36.13 2.25
C THR A 136 1.47 34.80 2.00
N SER A 137 0.27 34.61 2.54
CA SER A 137 -0.57 33.43 2.31
C SER A 137 0.13 32.11 2.69
N ASN A 138 0.89 31.52 1.78
CA ASN A 138 1.73 30.35 1.97
C ASN A 138 2.91 30.39 0.99
N GLY A 139 3.94 29.59 1.25
CA GLY A 139 5.12 29.50 0.38
C GLY A 139 6.27 28.77 1.06
N GLU A 140 7.49 28.99 0.57
CA GLU A 140 8.72 28.44 1.15
C GLU A 140 9.67 29.56 1.57
N VAL A 141 10.29 29.43 2.75
CA VAL A 141 11.45 30.23 3.14
C VAL A 141 12.69 29.56 2.58
N VAL A 142 13.49 30.30 1.80
CA VAL A 142 14.73 29.81 1.18
C VAL A 142 15.93 30.57 1.74
N ILE A 143 16.90 29.88 2.32
CA ILE A 143 18.09 30.49 2.93
C ILE A 143 19.37 29.82 2.39
N PRO A 144 20.27 30.58 1.73
CA PRO A 144 21.57 30.06 1.34
C PRO A 144 22.56 30.03 2.52
N ILE A 145 23.35 28.97 2.63
CA ILE A 145 24.45 28.81 3.59
C ILE A 145 25.75 28.58 2.83
N ASN A 146 26.79 29.37 3.08
CA ASN A 146 28.11 29.12 2.50
C ASN A 146 28.89 28.16 3.40
N VAL A 147 29.13 26.95 2.91
CA VAL A 147 29.88 25.91 3.61
C VAL A 147 31.27 25.79 2.98
N GLU A 148 32.30 25.89 3.81
CA GLU A 148 33.70 25.74 3.37
C GLU A 148 34.06 24.25 3.26
N ALA A 149 35.02 23.92 2.40
CA ALA A 149 35.49 22.54 2.25
C ALA A 149 36.02 21.96 3.56
N GLY A 150 35.73 20.69 3.82
CA GLY A 150 36.13 20.00 5.04
C GLY A 150 36.12 18.48 4.92
N GLU A 151 36.29 17.81 6.07
CA GLU A 151 36.22 16.36 6.22
C GLU A 151 35.15 16.02 7.26
N ILE A 152 34.40 14.95 7.03
CA ILE A 152 33.46 14.36 7.99
C ILE A 152 34.01 13.00 8.42
N LEU A 153 34.04 12.74 9.72
CA LEU A 153 34.44 11.45 10.27
C LEU A 153 33.23 10.55 10.48
N GLU A 154 33.48 9.25 10.55
CA GLU A 154 32.49 8.28 10.96
C GLU A 154 32.02 8.59 12.40
N SER A 155 30.71 8.68 12.62
CA SER A 155 30.05 9.10 13.87
C SER A 155 30.01 10.60 14.16
N ASP A 156 30.48 11.47 13.24
CA ASP A 156 30.23 12.90 13.39
C ASP A 156 28.73 13.21 13.23
N THR A 157 28.24 14.23 13.92
CA THR A 157 26.84 14.66 13.81
C THR A 157 26.70 15.82 12.86
N VAL A 158 25.75 15.74 11.93
CA VAL A 158 25.28 16.88 11.14
C VAL A 158 24.00 17.37 11.79
N GLU A 159 24.00 18.61 12.27
CA GLU A 159 22.87 19.23 12.96
C GLU A 159 22.50 20.57 12.30
N ILE A 160 21.22 20.82 12.17
CA ILE A 160 20.65 22.01 11.54
C ILE A 160 19.65 22.64 12.49
N SER A 161 19.82 23.93 12.80
CA SER A 161 18.95 24.68 13.71
C SER A 161 18.33 25.89 13.01
N PHE A 162 17.00 25.92 12.90
CA PHE A 162 16.28 27.02 12.28
C PHE A 162 15.68 27.94 13.34
N SER A 163 15.93 29.24 13.21
CA SER A 163 15.49 30.24 14.19
C SER A 163 14.97 31.52 13.55
N VAL A 164 13.98 32.14 14.18
CA VAL A 164 13.39 33.42 13.78
C VAL A 164 13.78 34.49 14.79
N ARG A 165 14.50 35.52 14.35
CA ARG A 165 15.05 36.61 15.18
C ARG A 165 14.06 37.75 15.43
N SER A 166 13.26 38.07 14.42
CA SER A 166 12.26 39.14 14.51
C SER A 166 11.11 38.89 13.56
N LEU A 167 9.91 39.25 14.01
CA LEU A 167 8.70 39.02 13.26
C LEU A 167 7.77 40.25 13.36
N SER A 168 7.32 40.76 12.21
CA SER A 168 6.48 41.95 12.11
C SER A 168 5.30 41.71 11.17
N PHE A 169 4.07 41.82 11.69
CA PHE A 169 2.86 41.57 10.92
C PHE A 169 2.30 42.83 10.27
N SER A 170 1.76 42.67 9.05
CA SER A 170 0.95 43.69 8.40
C SER A 170 -0.54 43.38 8.61
N SER A 171 -1.22 44.29 9.33
CA SER A 171 -2.66 44.17 9.66
C SER A 171 -3.04 42.84 10.36
N PRO A 172 -2.45 42.52 11.53
CA PRO A 172 -2.77 41.27 12.25
C PRO A 172 -4.22 41.27 12.77
N GLY A 173 -4.91 40.14 12.59
CA GLY A 173 -6.14 39.79 13.30
C GLY A 173 -5.88 39.21 14.69
N ASP A 174 -6.92 38.69 15.35
CA ASP A 174 -6.84 38.20 16.73
C ASP A 174 -5.95 36.95 16.90
N ASP A 175 -5.85 36.11 15.85
CA ASP A 175 -5.04 34.87 15.82
C ASP A 175 -3.87 34.96 14.81
N ALA A 176 -3.30 36.15 14.61
CA ALA A 176 -2.24 36.33 13.61
C ALA A 176 -0.97 35.54 13.95
N GLY A 177 -0.47 34.74 13.00
CA GLY A 177 0.71 33.92 13.21
C GLY A 177 1.34 33.39 11.91
N ILE A 178 2.50 32.76 12.04
CA ILE A 178 3.10 31.96 10.97
C ILE A 178 3.27 30.52 11.47
N ARG A 179 2.90 29.57 10.62
CA ARG A 179 3.06 28.14 10.84
C ARG A 179 4.15 27.64 9.90
N PHE A 180 5.18 27.02 10.43
CA PHE A 180 6.17 26.27 9.63
C PHE A 180 5.77 24.80 9.65
N ILE A 181 5.82 24.15 8.49
CA ILE A 181 5.32 22.77 8.31
C ILE A 181 6.39 21.94 7.61
N TRP A 182 6.59 20.69 8.04
CA TRP A 182 7.53 19.73 7.43
C TRP A 182 7.10 18.28 7.63
N GLY A 183 7.82 17.34 7.02
CA GLY A 183 7.71 15.90 7.29
C GLY A 183 6.80 15.11 6.35
N SER A 184 5.99 15.77 5.51
CA SER A 184 5.18 15.10 4.47
C SER A 184 5.64 15.42 3.05
N THR A 185 5.20 14.60 2.10
CA THR A 185 5.44 14.81 0.66
C THR A 185 4.79 16.10 0.13
N ASP A 186 3.70 16.58 0.77
CA ASP A 186 3.05 17.85 0.44
C ASP A 186 3.83 19.07 1.00
N TYR A 187 4.53 18.90 2.12
CA TYR A 187 5.36 19.93 2.77
C TYR A 187 6.83 19.47 2.95
N PRO A 188 7.61 19.32 1.86
CA PRO A 188 8.96 18.79 1.93
C PRO A 188 9.97 19.87 2.37
N ALA A 189 10.12 20.06 3.67
CA ALA A 189 11.24 20.86 4.21
C ALA A 189 12.55 20.11 4.07
N LYS A 190 13.58 20.79 3.60
CA LYS A 190 14.85 20.17 3.21
C LYS A 190 16.02 21.12 3.19
N ILE A 191 17.22 20.55 3.18
CA ILE A 191 18.47 21.24 2.86
C ILE A 191 19.13 20.56 1.66
N SER A 192 19.43 21.33 0.61
CA SER A 192 20.17 20.87 -0.57
C SER A 192 21.67 21.08 -0.34
N MET A 193 22.45 20.00 -0.44
CA MET A 193 23.87 19.99 -0.08
C MET A 193 24.71 19.09 -1.00
N LYS A 194 26.02 19.30 -0.99
CA LYS A 194 27.01 18.40 -1.60
C LYS A 194 27.83 17.74 -0.51
N PHE A 195 27.61 16.45 -0.29
CA PHE A 195 28.16 15.71 0.83
C PHE A 195 28.36 14.22 0.48
N PRO A 196 29.26 13.48 1.15
CA PRO A 196 29.43 12.04 0.90
C PRO A 196 28.18 11.24 1.32
N LEU A 197 27.45 10.65 0.36
CA LEU A 197 26.21 9.91 0.62
C LEU A 197 26.38 8.37 0.56
N VAL A 198 26.95 7.87 -0.53
CA VAL A 198 27.14 6.43 -0.76
C VAL A 198 28.37 6.18 -1.63
N GLU A 199 29.12 5.13 -1.32
CA GLU A 199 30.18 4.57 -2.15
C GLU A 199 29.66 3.27 -2.77
N ILE A 200 29.76 3.15 -4.10
CA ILE A 200 29.32 1.96 -4.84
C ILE A 200 30.56 1.20 -5.32
N ASP A 201 30.70 -0.05 -4.87
CA ASP A 201 31.73 -0.99 -5.31
C ASP A 201 31.08 -2.16 -6.05
N MET A 202 31.14 -2.14 -7.38
CA MET A 202 30.64 -3.23 -8.23
C MET A 202 31.70 -4.34 -8.29
N LYS A 203 31.51 -5.48 -7.62
CA LYS A 203 32.49 -6.58 -7.58
C LYS A 203 32.55 -7.36 -8.90
N GLU A 204 33.52 -8.27 -9.03
CA GLU A 204 33.57 -9.19 -10.17
C GLU A 204 32.33 -10.10 -10.22
N ALA A 205 31.89 -10.42 -11.44
CA ALA A 205 30.75 -11.30 -11.66
C ALA A 205 31.10 -12.75 -11.34
N SER A 206 30.19 -13.48 -10.71
CA SER A 206 30.31 -14.92 -10.48
C SER A 206 29.42 -15.67 -11.47
N VAL A 207 29.92 -16.73 -12.09
CA VAL A 207 29.16 -17.52 -13.07
C VAL A 207 28.94 -18.93 -12.56
N LYS A 208 27.68 -19.42 -12.65
CA LYS A 208 27.31 -20.82 -12.41
C LYS A 208 26.48 -21.31 -13.58
N GLY A 209 27.08 -22.16 -14.43
CA GLY A 209 26.47 -22.59 -15.69
C GLY A 209 26.14 -21.41 -16.63
N ARG A 210 24.86 -21.03 -16.72
CA ARG A 210 24.36 -19.87 -17.50
C ARG A 210 23.81 -18.73 -16.64
N LEU A 211 23.87 -18.86 -15.32
CA LEU A 211 23.51 -17.80 -14.39
C LEU A 211 24.74 -16.97 -14.04
N VAL A 212 24.57 -15.66 -14.05
CA VAL A 212 25.60 -14.69 -13.68
C VAL A 212 25.08 -13.87 -12.51
N PHE A 213 25.91 -13.78 -11.48
CA PHE A 213 25.64 -13.02 -10.27
C PHE A 213 26.52 -11.77 -10.28
N PHE A 214 25.91 -10.62 -10.08
CA PHE A 214 26.58 -9.32 -10.04
C PHE A 214 26.45 -8.70 -8.63
N PRO A 215 27.39 -8.99 -7.73
CA PRO A 215 27.40 -8.41 -6.39
C PRO A 215 27.85 -6.94 -6.43
N ILE A 216 27.10 -6.07 -5.76
CA ILE A 216 27.36 -4.63 -5.65
C ILE A 216 27.32 -4.26 -4.17
N VAL A 217 28.42 -3.73 -3.64
CA VAL A 217 28.46 -3.25 -2.25
C VAL A 217 28.15 -1.76 -2.23
N LEU A 218 27.10 -1.40 -1.51
CA LEU A 218 26.72 -0.03 -1.22
C LEU A 218 27.19 0.31 0.20
N LYS A 219 28.24 1.12 0.34
CA LYS A 219 28.67 1.62 1.65
C LYS A 219 28.04 2.98 1.90
N SER A 220 27.40 3.15 3.04
CA SER A 220 26.66 4.37 3.35
C SER A 220 26.57 4.59 4.85
N GLY A 221 26.52 5.85 5.26
CA GLY A 221 26.26 6.22 6.65
C GLY A 221 24.85 5.85 7.13
N PHE A 222 23.97 5.43 6.22
CA PHE A 222 22.63 4.94 6.48
C PHE A 222 22.53 3.40 6.44
N ALA A 223 23.66 2.70 6.38
CA ALA A 223 23.74 1.23 6.36
C ALA A 223 22.84 0.60 5.27
N ASP A 224 22.04 -0.40 5.64
CA ASP A 224 21.13 -1.14 4.76
C ASP A 224 19.96 -0.28 4.25
N ARG A 225 19.60 0.80 4.99
CA ARG A 225 18.55 1.75 4.56
C ARG A 225 18.87 2.40 3.22
N MET A 226 20.15 2.52 2.86
CA MET A 226 20.55 3.03 1.55
C MET A 226 19.95 2.23 0.40
N TRP A 227 19.73 0.92 0.57
CA TRP A 227 19.01 0.10 -0.41
C TRP A 227 17.50 0.04 -0.12
N SER A 228 17.10 -0.26 1.11
CA SER A 228 15.68 -0.55 1.42
C SER A 228 14.76 0.67 1.32
N ALA A 229 15.28 1.89 1.53
CA ALA A 229 14.53 3.14 1.38
C ALA A 229 14.75 3.83 0.02
N SER A 230 15.42 3.15 -0.92
CA SER A 230 15.73 3.66 -2.26
C SER A 230 15.14 2.78 -3.35
N THR A 231 14.95 3.35 -4.55
CA THR A 231 14.66 2.56 -5.75
C THR A 231 15.96 2.29 -6.50
N GLY A 232 16.29 1.02 -6.76
CA GLY A 232 17.50 0.66 -7.50
C GLY A 232 17.27 -0.44 -8.53
N GLY A 233 18.17 -0.52 -9.49
CA GLY A 233 18.09 -1.52 -10.55
C GLY A 233 19.37 -1.64 -11.36
N MET A 234 19.46 -2.71 -12.13
CA MET A 234 20.63 -3.02 -12.96
C MET A 234 20.21 -3.43 -14.36
N SER A 235 21.04 -3.11 -15.34
CA SER A 235 20.88 -3.57 -16.72
C SER A 235 22.17 -4.19 -17.23
N VAL A 236 22.02 -5.22 -18.07
CA VAL A 236 23.12 -5.90 -18.77
C VAL A 236 22.95 -5.64 -20.25
N ALA A 237 23.94 -5.03 -20.89
CA ALA A 237 23.91 -4.70 -22.31
C ALA A 237 22.61 -3.97 -22.75
N ASN A 238 22.16 -2.98 -21.95
CA ASN A 238 20.91 -2.22 -22.11
C ASN A 238 19.61 -3.01 -21.93
N THR A 239 19.67 -4.23 -21.41
CA THR A 239 18.47 -4.99 -20.99
C THR A 239 18.38 -4.96 -19.48
N ALA A 240 17.30 -4.38 -18.94
CA ALA A 240 17.07 -4.34 -17.50
C ALA A 240 16.89 -5.76 -16.94
N ILE A 241 17.51 -6.02 -15.79
CA ILE A 241 17.22 -7.22 -14.99
C ILE A 241 15.89 -6.95 -14.28
N SER A 242 14.88 -7.76 -14.58
CA SER A 242 13.56 -7.68 -13.95
C SER A 242 13.52 -8.30 -12.56
N ASP A 243 14.41 -9.26 -12.31
CA ASP A 243 14.41 -10.05 -11.09
C ASP A 243 14.84 -9.19 -9.89
N ARG A 244 14.17 -9.38 -8.75
CA ARG A 244 14.55 -8.69 -7.52
C ARG A 244 15.94 -9.15 -7.07
N PRO A 245 16.85 -8.21 -6.72
CA PRO A 245 18.17 -8.57 -6.27
C PRO A 245 18.14 -9.08 -4.83
N ILE A 246 19.23 -9.73 -4.45
CA ILE A 246 19.42 -10.30 -3.12
C ILE A 246 20.22 -9.29 -2.29
N ALA A 247 19.63 -8.76 -1.23
CA ALA A 247 20.25 -7.80 -0.34
C ALA A 247 20.76 -8.50 0.93
N THR A 248 22.04 -8.33 1.23
CA THR A 248 22.71 -8.88 2.42
C THR A 248 23.40 -7.76 3.18
N PRO A 249 23.06 -7.49 4.45
CA PRO A 249 23.77 -6.50 5.25
C PRO A 249 25.27 -6.85 5.35
N VAL A 250 26.12 -5.84 5.18
CA VAL A 250 27.57 -5.96 5.39
C VAL A 250 28.02 -4.91 6.40
N ASN A 251 29.27 -5.01 6.87
CA ASN A 251 29.83 -3.94 7.69
C ASN A 251 29.80 -2.64 6.86
N ASP A 252 29.24 -1.58 7.46
CA ASP A 252 29.16 -0.23 6.91
C ASP A 252 28.30 -0.08 5.63
N GLY A 253 27.35 -1.00 5.39
CA GLY A 253 26.48 -0.95 4.22
C GLY A 253 25.65 -2.20 3.91
N VAL A 254 25.36 -2.42 2.63
CA VAL A 254 24.62 -3.57 2.11
C VAL A 254 25.22 -4.07 0.81
N GLU A 255 25.36 -5.39 0.67
CA GLU A 255 25.68 -6.05 -0.60
C GLU A 255 24.40 -6.45 -1.31
N VAL A 256 24.18 -5.90 -2.50
CA VAL A 256 23.03 -6.15 -3.37
C VAL A 256 23.50 -6.93 -4.58
N THR A 257 22.99 -8.14 -4.76
CA THR A 257 23.38 -9.01 -5.87
C THR A 257 22.25 -9.20 -6.86
N PHE A 258 22.50 -8.81 -8.10
CA PHE A 258 21.60 -9.05 -9.21
C PHE A 258 21.92 -10.38 -9.90
N VAL A 259 20.88 -11.07 -10.35
CA VAL A 259 21.00 -12.35 -11.06
C VAL A 259 20.56 -12.16 -12.51
N TRP A 260 21.38 -12.60 -13.44
CA TRP A 260 21.10 -12.54 -14.87
C TRP A 260 21.32 -13.89 -15.53
N GLU A 261 20.37 -14.31 -16.35
CA GLU A 261 20.50 -15.49 -17.18
C GLU A 261 21.01 -15.11 -18.58
N ILE A 262 22.11 -15.73 -19.00
CA ILE A 262 22.66 -15.52 -20.35
C ILE A 262 21.68 -16.11 -21.37
N PRO A 263 21.13 -15.34 -22.31
CA PRO A 263 20.21 -15.86 -23.35
C PRO A 263 20.87 -16.96 -24.17
N GLU A 264 20.15 -18.05 -24.49
CA GLU A 264 20.71 -19.22 -25.20
C GLU A 264 21.41 -18.88 -26.52
N SER A 265 21.02 -17.78 -27.17
CA SER A 265 21.60 -17.29 -28.42
C SER A 265 22.97 -16.61 -28.27
N THR A 266 23.39 -16.36 -27.03
CA THR A 266 24.56 -15.55 -26.70
C THR A 266 25.67 -16.43 -26.10
N ASP A 267 26.84 -16.38 -26.73
CA ASP A 267 28.08 -17.00 -26.26
C ASP A 267 28.80 -16.11 -25.22
N SER A 268 29.80 -16.67 -24.55
CA SER A 268 30.76 -15.96 -23.67
C SER A 268 31.28 -14.65 -24.28
N GLY A 269 31.46 -13.62 -23.48
CA GLY A 269 32.00 -12.34 -23.93
C GLY A 269 31.98 -11.24 -22.88
N ASN A 270 32.30 -10.02 -23.33
CA ASN A 270 32.34 -8.85 -22.45
C ASN A 270 30.95 -8.19 -22.39
N PHE A 271 30.39 -8.12 -21.20
CA PHE A 271 29.11 -7.48 -20.95
C PHE A 271 29.30 -6.24 -20.10
N ARG A 272 28.80 -5.11 -20.61
CA ARG A 272 28.67 -3.89 -19.81
C ARG A 272 27.43 -4.00 -18.94
N THR A 273 27.60 -3.71 -17.66
CA THR A 273 26.53 -3.62 -16.69
C THR A 273 26.42 -2.19 -16.18
N ASP A 274 25.19 -1.71 -16.10
CA ASP A 274 24.86 -0.36 -15.64
C ASP A 274 23.91 -0.48 -14.46
N PHE A 275 24.36 -0.04 -13.29
CA PHE A 275 23.64 0.01 -12.03
C PHE A 275 23.14 1.44 -11.77
N HIS A 276 21.95 1.57 -11.17
CA HIS A 276 21.47 2.84 -10.68
C HIS A 276 20.78 2.72 -9.32
N LEU A 277 20.86 3.79 -8.54
CA LEU A 277 20.22 3.95 -7.24
C LEU A 277 19.57 5.34 -7.15
N ILE A 278 18.33 5.39 -6.69
CA ILE A 278 17.48 6.58 -6.59
C ILE A 278 16.93 6.66 -5.15
N PRO A 279 17.63 7.32 -4.22
CA PRO A 279 17.13 7.53 -2.85
C PRO A 279 16.06 8.63 -2.77
N GLN A 280 16.03 9.53 -3.76
CA GLN A 280 15.08 10.64 -3.85
C GLN A 280 14.86 10.99 -5.32
N THR A 281 13.70 11.54 -5.67
CA THR A 281 13.34 11.83 -7.08
C THR A 281 14.33 12.74 -7.80
N SER A 282 15.03 13.62 -7.06
CA SER A 282 16.03 14.55 -7.62
C SER A 282 17.44 13.97 -7.78
N LEU A 283 17.72 12.77 -7.26
CA LEU A 283 19.05 12.16 -7.29
C LEU A 283 19.02 10.77 -7.91
N ARG A 284 19.80 10.57 -8.98
CA ARG A 284 20.00 9.26 -9.60
C ARG A 284 21.49 9.00 -9.71
N ILE A 285 21.98 8.11 -8.87
CA ILE A 285 23.38 7.71 -8.80
C ILE A 285 23.57 6.54 -9.75
N GLU A 286 24.59 6.58 -10.60
CA GLU A 286 24.87 5.54 -11.58
C GLU A 286 26.30 5.03 -11.46
N ALA A 287 26.47 3.72 -11.61
CA ALA A 287 27.77 3.07 -11.71
C ALA A 287 27.74 2.08 -12.87
N TYR A 288 28.88 1.88 -13.53
CA TYR A 288 28.99 0.88 -14.57
C TYR A 288 30.29 0.09 -14.44
N ARG A 289 30.24 -1.18 -14.85
CA ARG A 289 31.41 -2.05 -14.95
C ARG A 289 31.29 -2.92 -16.19
N THR A 290 32.43 -3.25 -16.80
CA THR A 290 32.47 -4.25 -17.87
C THR A 290 33.00 -5.55 -17.30
N HIS A 291 32.25 -6.63 -17.45
CA HIS A 291 32.63 -7.97 -16.98
C HIS A 291 32.98 -8.87 -18.17
N ASP A 292 34.01 -9.68 -18.02
CA ASP A 292 34.34 -10.77 -18.96
C ASP A 292 33.67 -12.06 -18.46
N ILE A 293 32.62 -12.51 -19.15
CA ILE A 293 31.76 -13.61 -18.71
C ILE A 293 31.96 -14.81 -19.64
N THR A 294 32.35 -15.95 -19.07
CA THR A 294 32.43 -17.22 -19.79
C THR A 294 31.24 -18.12 -19.43
N ALA A 295 30.36 -18.39 -20.38
CA ALA A 295 29.21 -19.28 -20.22
C ALA A 295 29.64 -20.75 -20.17
N GLY A 296 29.04 -21.53 -19.26
CA GLY A 296 29.19 -22.99 -19.20
C GLY A 296 30.40 -23.52 -18.40
N GLU A 297 31.24 -22.65 -17.85
CA GLU A 297 32.24 -23.01 -16.84
C GLU A 297 31.87 -22.34 -15.50
N ASP A 298 32.08 -23.05 -14.39
CA ASP A 298 32.04 -22.45 -13.05
C ASP A 298 33.27 -21.53 -12.91
N GLY A 299 33.11 -20.28 -13.36
CA GLY A 299 34.18 -19.31 -13.52
C GLY A 299 34.82 -18.87 -12.20
N GLY A 300 36.15 -18.89 -12.15
CA GLY A 300 37.02 -18.67 -10.99
C GLY A 300 37.14 -17.23 -10.47
N GLY A 301 36.03 -16.61 -10.07
CA GLY A 301 36.04 -15.55 -9.06
C GLY A 301 36.27 -16.17 -7.66
N SER A 302 36.89 -15.44 -6.72
CA SER A 302 37.16 -15.96 -5.38
C SER A 302 35.86 -16.23 -4.61
N GLY A 303 35.32 -17.45 -4.71
CA GLY A 303 34.08 -17.87 -4.08
C GLY A 303 32.88 -17.68 -5.01
N GLY A 304 32.30 -18.79 -5.48
CA GLY A 304 31.03 -18.74 -6.22
C GLY A 304 29.95 -18.10 -5.34
N TRP A 305 29.23 -17.12 -5.89
CA TRP A 305 28.23 -16.37 -5.11
C TRP A 305 27.02 -17.22 -4.72
N TYR A 306 26.71 -18.26 -5.50
CA TYR A 306 25.70 -19.24 -5.13
C TYR A 306 26.06 -19.85 -3.75
N PRO A 307 25.19 -19.71 -2.72
CA PRO A 307 25.54 -20.12 -1.37
C PRO A 307 25.93 -21.60 -1.30
N ALA A 308 27.16 -21.87 -0.86
CA ALA A 308 27.63 -23.24 -0.62
C ALA A 308 26.95 -23.89 0.60
N ALA A 309 26.31 -23.08 1.45
CA ALA A 309 25.58 -23.50 2.63
C ALA A 309 24.17 -22.89 2.62
N GLU A 310 23.28 -23.48 3.43
CA GLU A 310 21.89 -23.05 3.55
C GLU A 310 21.80 -21.56 3.93
N PRO A 311 21.12 -20.73 3.14
CA PRO A 311 20.98 -19.31 3.43
C PRO A 311 20.16 -19.08 4.69
N LEU A 312 20.39 -17.94 5.35
CA LEU A 312 19.58 -17.53 6.49
C LEU A 312 18.16 -17.19 6.02
N ARG A 313 17.19 -17.43 6.91
CA ARG A 313 15.77 -17.10 6.70
C ARG A 313 15.39 -15.71 7.23
N SER A 314 16.27 -15.10 8.02
CA SER A 314 16.10 -13.74 8.56
C SER A 314 16.55 -12.69 7.54
N GLY A 315 15.91 -11.51 7.56
CA GLY A 315 16.27 -10.40 6.67
C GLY A 315 15.13 -9.73 5.91
N GLY A 316 13.92 -9.71 6.46
CA GLY A 316 12.81 -8.91 5.93
C GLY A 316 12.10 -9.50 4.71
N SER A 317 11.46 -10.65 4.91
CA SER A 317 10.52 -11.20 3.94
C SER A 317 9.13 -10.59 4.17
N ALA A 318 8.41 -10.28 3.10
CA ALA A 318 6.98 -10.00 3.15
C ALA A 318 6.19 -11.33 3.05
N LEU A 319 5.11 -11.43 3.81
CA LEU A 319 4.20 -12.57 3.83
C LEU A 319 2.79 -12.09 3.53
N ASN A 320 2.27 -12.48 2.37
CA ASN A 320 0.90 -12.21 1.99
C ASN A 320 0.08 -13.51 2.00
N VAL A 321 -1.00 -13.52 2.76
CA VAL A 321 -1.90 -14.66 2.89
C VAL A 321 -3.28 -14.29 2.36
N ASP A 322 -3.73 -15.02 1.34
CA ASP A 322 -5.07 -14.90 0.76
C ASP A 322 -5.83 -16.23 0.92
N ILE A 323 -7.00 -16.17 1.56
CA ILE A 323 -7.85 -17.33 1.84
C ILE A 323 -9.22 -17.10 1.22
N ASP A 324 -9.57 -17.89 0.20
CA ASP A 324 -10.92 -17.97 -0.34
C ASP A 324 -11.57 -19.29 0.12
N ALA A 325 -12.68 -19.19 0.84
CA ALA A 325 -13.40 -20.32 1.40
C ALA A 325 -14.87 -20.35 0.96
N SER A 326 -15.38 -21.55 0.70
CA SER A 326 -16.77 -21.81 0.35
C SER A 326 -17.39 -22.82 1.31
N PHE A 327 -18.49 -22.44 1.96
CA PHE A 327 -19.26 -23.27 2.88
C PHE A 327 -20.58 -23.72 2.25
N ASP A 328 -20.75 -25.04 2.15
CA ASP A 328 -21.94 -25.65 1.53
C ASP A 328 -22.96 -26.21 2.54
N GLY A 329 -22.62 -26.24 3.83
CA GLY A 329 -23.41 -26.81 4.91
C GLY A 329 -22.70 -27.93 5.67
N ASP A 330 -22.09 -28.85 4.92
CA ASP A 330 -21.50 -30.08 5.45
C ASP A 330 -19.97 -30.02 5.41
N SER A 331 -19.41 -29.18 4.55
CA SER A 331 -17.98 -28.98 4.37
C SER A 331 -17.62 -27.53 4.09
N VAL A 332 -16.35 -27.22 4.33
CA VAL A 332 -15.72 -25.99 3.88
C VAL A 332 -14.61 -26.38 2.90
N GLU A 333 -14.72 -25.88 1.68
CA GLU A 333 -13.65 -25.87 0.69
C GLU A 333 -12.83 -24.60 0.91
N ARG A 334 -11.50 -24.69 0.95
CA ARG A 334 -10.59 -23.56 1.16
C ARG A 334 -9.45 -23.60 0.16
N VAL A 335 -9.25 -22.49 -0.53
CA VAL A 335 -8.04 -22.20 -1.31
C VAL A 335 -7.20 -21.22 -0.50
N VAL A 336 -6.07 -21.70 -0.02
CA VAL A 336 -5.11 -20.88 0.74
C VAL A 336 -3.92 -20.58 -0.15
N ILE A 337 -3.66 -19.30 -0.34
CA ILE A 337 -2.56 -18.77 -1.12
C ILE A 337 -1.59 -18.10 -0.14
N ILE A 338 -0.35 -18.58 -0.12
CA ILE A 338 0.73 -17.99 0.66
C ILE A 338 1.76 -17.46 -0.34
N GLU A 339 1.96 -16.14 -0.37
CA GLU A 339 2.95 -15.46 -1.19
C GLU A 339 4.07 -14.94 -0.29
N ILE A 340 5.30 -15.33 -0.62
CA ILE A 340 6.49 -15.05 0.20
C ILE A 340 7.62 -14.57 -0.70
N ASP A 341 8.27 -13.47 -0.33
CA ASP A 341 9.45 -12.94 -1.03
C ASP A 341 10.71 -12.93 -0.15
N GLY A 342 11.76 -12.23 -0.59
CA GLY A 342 12.90 -11.87 0.26
C GLY A 342 13.84 -13.03 0.60
N ALA A 343 14.20 -13.14 1.88
CA ALA A 343 15.13 -14.16 2.36
C ALA A 343 14.49 -15.55 2.40
N MET A 344 13.19 -15.62 2.71
CA MET A 344 12.47 -16.89 2.77
C MET A 344 12.28 -17.50 1.38
N SER A 345 12.02 -16.70 0.34
CA SER A 345 11.93 -17.21 -1.03
C SER A 345 13.28 -17.75 -1.53
N GLN A 346 14.39 -17.10 -1.17
CA GLN A 346 15.75 -17.60 -1.44
C GLN A 346 15.98 -18.95 -0.76
N TRP A 347 15.61 -19.07 0.52
CA TRP A 347 15.74 -20.32 1.27
C TRP A 347 14.94 -21.47 0.63
N ILE A 348 13.73 -21.20 0.14
CA ILE A 348 12.92 -22.18 -0.62
C ILE A 348 13.64 -22.59 -1.91
N ARG A 349 14.07 -21.62 -2.73
CA ARG A 349 14.75 -21.91 -4.02
C ARG A 349 16.04 -22.71 -3.83
N TRP A 350 16.87 -22.28 -2.88
CA TRP A 350 18.11 -22.97 -2.55
C TRP A 350 17.85 -24.38 -2.04
N GLY A 351 16.84 -24.54 -1.18
CA GLY A 351 16.47 -25.84 -0.63
C GLY A 351 16.01 -26.84 -1.67
N LEU A 352 15.21 -26.39 -2.64
CA LEU A 352 14.75 -27.20 -3.77
C LEU A 352 15.92 -27.66 -4.66
N ASP A 353 16.81 -26.74 -5.05
CA ASP A 353 18.03 -27.05 -5.85
C ASP A 353 19.05 -27.94 -5.11
N ASN A 354 18.88 -28.12 -3.79
CA ASN A 354 19.76 -28.94 -2.94
C ASN A 354 19.06 -30.20 -2.38
N ILE A 355 17.92 -30.62 -2.93
CA ILE A 355 17.28 -31.87 -2.50
C ILE A 355 18.22 -33.04 -2.78
N GLY A 356 18.51 -33.82 -1.73
CA GLY A 356 19.45 -34.95 -1.82
C GLY A 356 20.89 -34.60 -1.48
N ASN A 357 21.17 -33.36 -1.08
CA ASN A 357 22.48 -32.98 -0.58
C ASN A 357 22.75 -33.60 0.81
N ASP A 358 23.68 -34.55 0.88
CA ASP A 358 24.06 -35.23 2.13
C ASP A 358 24.87 -34.36 3.10
N SER A 359 25.35 -33.20 2.67
CA SER A 359 26.14 -32.27 3.49
C SER A 359 25.31 -31.27 4.30
N LEU A 360 23.97 -31.33 4.18
CA LEU A 360 23.05 -30.46 4.91
C LEU A 360 23.22 -30.59 6.44
N SER A 361 23.11 -29.45 7.12
CA SER A 361 23.22 -29.39 8.59
C SER A 361 22.13 -30.25 9.25
N SER A 362 22.37 -30.77 10.45
CA SER A 362 21.38 -31.64 11.11
C SER A 362 20.04 -30.94 11.37
N ASN A 363 20.06 -29.62 11.42
CA ASN A 363 18.92 -28.76 11.75
C ASN A 363 18.18 -28.27 10.49
N SER A 364 18.71 -28.55 9.30
CA SER A 364 18.08 -28.20 8.03
C SER A 364 16.78 -28.97 7.82
N TRP A 365 15.70 -28.27 7.47
CA TRP A 365 14.41 -28.91 7.18
C TRP A 365 14.46 -29.73 5.88
N TRP A 366 15.24 -29.29 4.88
CA TRP A 366 15.38 -29.93 3.56
C TRP A 366 15.87 -31.38 3.62
N ARG A 367 16.48 -31.81 4.73
CA ARG A 367 16.85 -33.21 4.97
C ARG A 367 15.67 -34.17 4.95
N ASN A 368 14.45 -33.69 5.21
CA ASN A 368 13.23 -34.51 5.14
C ASN A 368 12.96 -35.03 3.72
N LEU A 369 13.46 -34.33 2.69
CA LEU A 369 13.28 -34.69 1.28
C LEU A 369 14.36 -35.63 0.75
N ARG A 370 15.30 -36.10 1.58
CA ARG A 370 16.43 -36.94 1.13
C ARG A 370 16.00 -38.22 0.40
N THR A 371 14.83 -38.78 0.71
CA THR A 371 14.31 -39.97 0.00
C THR A 371 13.93 -39.71 -1.46
N TYR A 372 13.77 -38.45 -1.85
CA TYR A 372 13.47 -38.05 -3.22
C TYR A 372 14.74 -37.77 -4.05
N ALA A 373 15.93 -37.85 -3.45
CA ALA A 373 17.21 -37.62 -4.16
C ALA A 373 17.35 -38.48 -5.41
N ASP A 374 16.98 -39.77 -5.33
CA ASP A 374 17.07 -40.70 -6.45
C ASP A 374 16.07 -40.40 -7.59
N SER A 375 15.06 -39.56 -7.33
CA SER A 375 14.08 -39.15 -8.33
C SER A 375 14.48 -37.89 -9.11
N ILE A 376 15.55 -37.21 -8.69
CA ILE A 376 16.04 -35.98 -9.31
C ILE A 376 17.22 -36.32 -10.24
N PRO A 377 17.18 -35.90 -11.52
CA PRO A 377 18.31 -36.06 -12.44
C PRO A 377 19.56 -35.32 -11.95
N SER A 378 20.74 -35.88 -12.22
CA SER A 378 22.01 -35.24 -11.84
C SER A 378 22.29 -33.92 -12.56
N SER A 379 21.57 -33.61 -13.65
CA SER A 379 21.64 -32.33 -14.36
C SER A 379 20.89 -31.21 -13.64
N ASP A 380 19.87 -31.59 -12.88
CA ASP A 380 18.94 -30.69 -12.21
C ASP A 380 19.53 -30.35 -10.83
N PHE A 381 20.22 -31.31 -10.24
CA PHE A 381 20.89 -31.16 -8.94
C PHE A 381 21.95 -30.03 -8.91
N HIS A 382 21.77 -29.08 -7.99
CA HIS A 382 22.74 -28.04 -7.64
C HIS A 382 23.15 -27.16 -8.84
N ASN A 383 22.23 -26.90 -9.76
CA ASN A 383 22.50 -26.08 -10.94
C ASN A 383 22.19 -24.58 -10.71
N GLY A 384 21.68 -24.23 -9.52
CA GLY A 384 21.32 -22.86 -9.14
C GLY A 384 19.91 -22.44 -9.57
N ARG A 385 19.09 -23.38 -10.01
CA ARG A 385 17.71 -23.20 -10.47
C ARG A 385 16.83 -24.24 -9.82
N VAL A 386 15.54 -23.96 -9.81
CA VAL A 386 14.53 -24.92 -9.39
C VAL A 386 13.94 -25.59 -10.62
N ASP A 387 14.11 -26.90 -10.71
CA ASP A 387 13.61 -27.71 -11.81
C ASP A 387 12.27 -28.40 -11.48
N ASP A 388 11.55 -28.84 -12.53
CA ASP A 388 10.24 -29.48 -12.35
C ASP A 388 10.32 -30.77 -11.51
N SER A 389 11.45 -31.48 -11.60
CA SER A 389 11.72 -32.70 -10.81
C SER A 389 11.76 -32.41 -9.30
N GLU A 390 12.32 -31.27 -8.91
CA GLU A 390 12.46 -30.81 -7.52
C GLU A 390 11.13 -30.28 -6.97
N LEU A 391 10.36 -29.54 -7.77
CA LEU A 391 9.01 -29.10 -7.42
C LEU A 391 8.09 -30.30 -7.18
N LEU A 392 8.14 -31.30 -8.07
CA LEU A 392 7.36 -32.53 -7.92
C LEU A 392 7.77 -33.32 -6.68
N ALA A 393 9.06 -33.31 -6.31
CA ALA A 393 9.53 -33.94 -5.09
C ALA A 393 8.93 -33.27 -3.83
N LEU A 394 8.96 -31.93 -3.76
CA LEU A 394 8.35 -31.20 -2.65
C LEU A 394 6.83 -31.39 -2.61
N GLN A 395 6.13 -31.22 -3.73
CA GLN A 395 4.67 -31.43 -3.81
C GLN A 395 4.29 -32.85 -3.37
N GLY A 396 5.01 -33.87 -3.87
CA GLY A 396 4.79 -35.26 -3.51
C GLY A 396 5.03 -35.55 -2.02
N HIS A 397 6.00 -34.86 -1.40
CA HIS A 397 6.25 -34.98 0.04
C HIS A 397 5.13 -34.35 0.87
N LEU A 398 4.70 -33.14 0.52
CA LEU A 398 3.66 -32.41 1.26
C LEU A 398 2.28 -33.07 1.12
N ILE A 399 1.91 -33.54 -0.08
CA ILE A 399 0.65 -34.27 -0.33
C ILE A 399 0.70 -35.67 0.28
N GLY A 400 1.88 -36.29 0.32
CA GLY A 400 2.08 -37.65 0.82
C GLY A 400 1.79 -37.80 2.32
N SER A 401 1.96 -36.73 3.11
CA SER A 401 1.68 -36.75 4.54
C SER A 401 1.30 -35.38 5.10
N ALA A 402 0.14 -35.32 5.76
CA ALA A 402 -0.30 -34.15 6.52
C ALA A 402 0.69 -33.73 7.62
N SER A 403 1.45 -34.67 8.20
CA SER A 403 2.50 -34.33 9.18
C SER A 403 3.67 -33.60 8.54
N ASP A 404 3.99 -33.93 7.30
CA ASP A 404 5.12 -33.37 6.57
C ASP A 404 4.77 -31.96 6.08
N MET A 405 3.54 -31.76 5.60
CA MET A 405 3.00 -30.42 5.37
C MET A 405 3.02 -29.56 6.65
N LYS A 406 2.49 -30.10 7.76
CA LYS A 406 2.51 -29.38 9.04
C LYS A 406 3.93 -29.02 9.46
N SER A 407 4.88 -29.93 9.27
CA SER A 407 6.30 -29.69 9.56
C SER A 407 6.92 -28.63 8.65
N PHE A 408 6.60 -28.63 7.35
CA PHE A 408 7.07 -27.62 6.41
C PHE A 408 6.61 -26.22 6.79
N LEU A 409 5.29 -26.06 7.00
CA LEU A 409 4.72 -24.78 7.40
C LEU A 409 5.28 -24.34 8.76
N ALA A 410 5.27 -25.21 9.77
CA ALA A 410 5.64 -24.83 11.13
C ALA A 410 7.15 -24.65 11.37
N ASN A 411 7.99 -25.53 10.82
CA ASN A 411 9.44 -25.54 11.09
C ASN A 411 10.25 -24.91 9.94
N GLY A 412 9.75 -25.00 8.71
CA GLY A 412 10.36 -24.37 7.53
C GLY A 412 9.99 -22.91 7.45
N LEU A 413 8.69 -22.62 7.34
CA LEU A 413 8.16 -21.26 7.14
C LEU A 413 7.76 -20.55 8.43
N SER A 414 7.76 -21.21 9.59
CA SER A 414 7.28 -20.63 10.85
C SER A 414 5.83 -20.13 10.81
N ILE A 415 4.99 -20.84 10.05
CA ILE A 415 3.55 -20.62 9.94
C ILE A 415 2.80 -21.78 10.61
N ASP A 416 1.80 -21.48 11.43
CA ASP A 416 0.91 -22.48 12.00
C ASP A 416 -0.17 -22.90 11.00
N ALA A 417 -0.04 -24.13 10.50
CA ALA A 417 -0.98 -24.73 9.58
C ALA A 417 -2.41 -24.79 10.14
N GLU A 418 -2.58 -25.05 11.45
CA GLU A 418 -3.93 -25.18 12.05
C GLU A 418 -4.63 -23.82 12.11
N ALA A 419 -3.87 -22.77 12.42
CA ALA A 419 -4.37 -21.40 12.44
C ALA A 419 -4.82 -20.96 11.04
N LEU A 420 -4.10 -21.38 10.01
CA LEU A 420 -4.34 -21.03 8.61
C LEU A 420 -5.50 -21.80 7.97
N PHE A 421 -5.55 -23.12 8.16
CA PHE A 421 -6.59 -23.98 7.56
C PHE A 421 -7.86 -24.06 8.42
N GLY A 422 -7.80 -23.61 9.68
CA GLY A 422 -8.89 -23.66 10.66
C GLY A 422 -9.14 -25.04 11.28
N VAL A 423 -8.40 -26.06 10.85
CA VAL A 423 -8.43 -27.43 11.39
C VAL A 423 -7.03 -28.04 11.35
N ASN A 424 -6.85 -29.14 12.07
CA ASN A 424 -5.59 -29.88 11.98
C ASN A 424 -5.41 -30.44 10.56
N PRO A 425 -4.21 -30.32 9.94
CA PRO A 425 -3.90 -30.92 8.65
C PRO A 425 -4.29 -32.39 8.47
N ILE A 426 -4.30 -33.17 9.55
CA ILE A 426 -4.67 -34.60 9.55
C ILE A 426 -6.18 -34.80 9.31
N ASP A 427 -7.00 -33.80 9.67
CA ASP A 427 -8.46 -33.81 9.52
C ASP A 427 -8.91 -33.22 8.17
N LEU A 428 -7.97 -32.80 7.32
CA LEU A 428 -8.25 -32.36 5.96
C LEU A 428 -8.61 -33.55 5.07
N GLY A 429 -9.51 -33.30 4.12
CA GLY A 429 -9.84 -34.20 3.02
C GLY A 429 -8.75 -34.26 1.95
N PRO A 430 -9.09 -34.68 0.73
CA PRO A 430 -8.17 -34.58 -0.41
C PRO A 430 -7.65 -33.15 -0.53
N MET A 431 -6.35 -33.04 -0.78
CA MET A 431 -5.66 -31.77 -0.93
C MET A 431 -4.86 -31.74 -2.23
N ASP A 432 -4.79 -30.57 -2.83
CA ASP A 432 -3.90 -30.28 -3.96
C ASP A 432 -2.96 -29.15 -3.57
N ILE A 433 -1.71 -29.22 -4.04
CA ILE A 433 -0.68 -28.22 -3.71
C ILE A 433 0.02 -27.82 -4.99
N ASN A 434 -0.06 -26.53 -5.31
CA ASN A 434 0.66 -25.93 -6.41
C ASN A 434 1.71 -24.95 -5.88
N ILE A 435 2.89 -24.94 -6.52
CA ILE A 435 4.01 -24.08 -6.18
C ILE A 435 4.40 -23.32 -7.43
N ASP A 436 4.23 -22.00 -7.40
CA ASP A 436 4.61 -21.09 -8.47
C ASP A 436 5.81 -20.24 -8.01
N LEU A 437 6.87 -20.24 -8.80
CA LEU A 437 8.12 -19.52 -8.53
C LEU A 437 8.13 -18.11 -9.14
N GLY A 438 7.00 -17.65 -9.70
CA GLY A 438 6.92 -16.34 -10.32
C GLY A 438 7.68 -16.26 -11.64
N HIS A 439 8.36 -15.14 -11.88
CA HIS A 439 8.97 -14.85 -13.19
C HIS A 439 10.28 -15.60 -13.47
N THR A 440 10.97 -16.04 -12.43
CA THR A 440 12.30 -16.65 -12.52
C THR A 440 12.35 -17.97 -11.77
N ARG A 441 13.10 -18.94 -12.29
CA ARG A 441 13.40 -20.20 -11.59
C ARG A 441 14.79 -20.20 -10.98
N ALA A 442 15.60 -19.19 -11.28
CA ALA A 442 16.91 -19.05 -10.69
C ALA A 442 16.82 -18.69 -9.19
N PHE A 443 17.90 -18.94 -8.48
CA PHE A 443 18.09 -18.42 -7.12
C PHE A 443 17.96 -16.90 -7.11
N SER A 444 16.96 -16.38 -6.39
CA SER A 444 16.56 -14.97 -6.36
C SER A 444 15.70 -14.69 -5.11
N SER A 445 15.43 -13.42 -4.82
CA SER A 445 14.50 -12.98 -3.77
C SER A 445 13.06 -12.81 -4.28
N GLU A 446 12.78 -13.23 -5.50
CA GLU A 446 11.47 -13.09 -6.14
C GLU A 446 10.38 -13.89 -5.42
N ALA A 447 9.17 -13.33 -5.37
CA ALA A 447 8.03 -13.90 -4.68
C ALA A 447 7.71 -15.32 -5.18
N ILE A 448 7.36 -16.20 -4.23
CA ILE A 448 6.92 -17.58 -4.46
C ILE A 448 5.50 -17.70 -3.93
N LYS A 449 4.63 -18.29 -4.73
CA LYS A 449 3.23 -18.52 -4.39
C LYS A 449 2.97 -20.01 -4.15
N LEU A 450 2.60 -20.34 -2.92
CA LEU A 450 2.16 -21.66 -2.50
C LEU A 450 0.63 -21.66 -2.45
N THR A 451 -0.01 -22.47 -3.28
CA THR A 451 -1.47 -22.60 -3.30
C THR A 451 -1.87 -23.97 -2.77
N PHE A 452 -2.70 -23.99 -1.74
CA PHE A 452 -3.24 -25.19 -1.12
C PHE A 452 -4.75 -25.21 -1.35
N ASP A 453 -5.24 -26.19 -2.11
CA ASP A 453 -6.66 -26.49 -2.22
C ASP A 453 -6.99 -27.59 -1.22
N THR A 454 -7.87 -27.28 -0.27
CA THR A 454 -8.18 -28.15 0.86
C THR A 454 -9.68 -28.20 1.10
N SER A 455 -10.15 -29.29 1.69
CA SER A 455 -11.54 -29.43 2.12
C SER A 455 -11.59 -30.04 3.51
N ASN A 456 -12.57 -29.67 4.32
CA ASN A 456 -12.82 -30.32 5.61
C ASN A 456 -14.31 -30.42 5.93
N SER A 457 -14.70 -31.45 6.67
CA SER A 457 -16.07 -31.59 7.14
C SER A 457 -16.35 -30.65 8.31
N VAL A 458 -17.58 -30.14 8.39
CA VAL A 458 -18.06 -29.25 9.44
C VAL A 458 -19.25 -29.87 10.17
N ALA A 459 -19.24 -29.75 11.50
CA ALA A 459 -20.36 -30.17 12.33
C ALA A 459 -21.27 -28.96 12.65
N GLU A 460 -22.59 -29.13 12.44
CA GLU A 460 -23.57 -28.09 12.74
C GLU A 460 -23.53 -27.64 14.21
N GLY A 461 -23.63 -26.33 14.43
CA GLY A 461 -23.70 -25.74 15.77
C GLY A 461 -22.40 -25.77 16.57
N GLN A 462 -21.31 -26.28 16.00
CA GLN A 462 -19.97 -26.15 16.57
C GLN A 462 -19.29 -24.89 16.03
N ARG A 463 -18.51 -24.22 16.89
CA ARG A 463 -17.63 -23.12 16.46
C ARG A 463 -16.58 -23.67 15.51
N GLN A 464 -16.48 -23.04 14.34
CA GLN A 464 -15.49 -23.32 13.33
C GLN A 464 -14.49 -22.16 13.30
N GLN A 465 -13.20 -22.49 13.28
CA GLN A 465 -12.15 -21.50 13.12
C GLN A 465 -12.05 -21.12 11.64
N LEU A 466 -12.08 -19.82 11.37
CA LEU A 466 -11.85 -19.28 10.03
C LEU A 466 -10.36 -19.00 9.84
N ILE A 467 -9.80 -18.20 10.74
CA ILE A 467 -8.39 -17.82 10.77
C ILE A 467 -8.00 -17.43 12.20
N GLU A 468 -6.74 -17.67 12.57
CA GLU A 468 -6.12 -17.21 13.81
C GLU A 468 -4.71 -16.73 13.49
N SER A 469 -4.08 -16.02 14.44
CA SER A 469 -2.65 -15.70 14.41
C SER A 469 -1.81 -16.90 13.95
N PHE A 470 -1.35 -16.83 12.70
CA PHE A 470 -0.69 -17.93 12.01
C PHE A 470 0.83 -17.78 11.99
N VAL A 471 1.38 -16.57 12.16
CA VAL A 471 2.83 -16.37 12.27
C VAL A 471 3.29 -16.85 13.66
N ARG A 472 4.25 -17.77 13.69
CA ARG A 472 4.79 -18.31 14.94
C ARG A 472 5.92 -17.41 15.45
N LYS A 473 5.89 -17.08 16.73
CA LYS A 473 7.00 -16.37 17.39
C LYS A 473 8.28 -17.22 17.36
N THR A 474 9.30 -16.74 16.67
CA THR A 474 10.65 -17.33 16.59
C THR A 474 11.66 -16.46 17.33
N GLN A 475 12.89 -16.95 17.52
CA GLN A 475 13.98 -16.14 18.08
C GLN A 475 14.51 -15.10 17.09
N ASP A 476 14.36 -15.40 15.80
CA ASP A 476 14.73 -14.54 14.68
C ASP A 476 13.45 -14.07 13.99
N ASP A 477 13.38 -12.79 13.63
CA ASP A 477 12.24 -12.23 12.88
C ASP A 477 12.39 -12.59 11.39
N TYR A 478 11.51 -13.48 10.91
CA TYR A 478 11.52 -13.92 9.51
C TYR A 478 10.68 -13.03 8.59
N TYR A 479 9.59 -12.48 9.12
CA TYR A 479 8.62 -11.69 8.39
C TYR A 479 8.54 -10.29 9.00
N ASN A 480 8.74 -9.27 8.18
CA ASN A 480 8.64 -7.87 8.61
C ASN A 480 7.30 -7.25 8.24
N ASP A 481 6.69 -7.76 7.17
CA ASP A 481 5.47 -7.20 6.59
C ASP A 481 4.50 -8.37 6.37
N VAL A 482 3.34 -8.31 7.01
CA VAL A 482 2.36 -9.41 6.97
C VAL A 482 1.02 -8.84 6.56
N SER A 483 0.49 -9.32 5.43
CA SER A 483 -0.84 -8.98 4.96
C SER A 483 -1.76 -10.19 4.96
N LEU A 484 -3.04 -9.96 5.29
CA LEU A 484 -4.05 -10.99 5.37
C LEU A 484 -5.33 -10.55 4.65
N HIS A 485 -5.71 -11.36 3.67
CA HIS A 485 -7.02 -11.30 3.06
C HIS A 485 -7.75 -12.62 3.31
N VAL A 486 -8.94 -12.56 3.91
CA VAL A 486 -9.78 -13.74 4.11
C VAL A 486 -11.18 -13.45 3.64
N GLU A 487 -11.69 -14.31 2.77
CA GLU A 487 -13.07 -14.30 2.34
C GLU A 487 -13.69 -15.69 2.50
N ILE A 488 -14.83 -15.78 3.20
CA ILE A 488 -15.64 -17.00 3.22
C ILE A 488 -17.05 -16.71 2.71
N ARG A 489 -17.54 -17.54 1.80
CA ARG A 489 -18.87 -17.47 1.18
C ARG A 489 -19.73 -18.65 1.60
N SER A 490 -21.02 -18.39 1.76
CA SER A 490 -22.03 -19.40 2.07
C SER A 490 -22.90 -19.70 0.85
N SER A 491 -23.52 -20.88 0.84
CA SER A 491 -24.58 -21.18 -0.12
C SER A 491 -25.90 -20.43 0.20
N ALA A 492 -26.82 -20.39 -0.76
CA ALA A 492 -28.14 -19.77 -0.55
C ALA A 492 -28.97 -20.42 0.55
N LEU A 493 -28.73 -21.72 0.80
CA LEU A 493 -29.52 -22.53 1.72
C LEU A 493 -28.81 -22.80 3.05
N GLN A 494 -27.53 -22.42 3.18
CA GLN A 494 -26.74 -22.62 4.40
C GLN A 494 -26.04 -21.32 4.75
N GLY A 495 -26.31 -20.80 5.96
CA GLY A 495 -25.70 -19.58 6.47
C GLY A 495 -24.45 -19.87 7.30
N LEU A 496 -23.51 -18.92 7.32
CA LEU A 496 -22.32 -18.91 8.18
C LEU A 496 -22.68 -18.63 9.64
N GLY A 497 -23.82 -17.98 9.87
CA GLY A 497 -24.40 -17.78 11.19
C GLY A 497 -23.70 -16.70 12.01
N GLY A 498 -23.40 -16.99 13.27
CA GLY A 498 -22.78 -16.02 14.18
C GLY A 498 -21.28 -15.93 13.97
N VAL A 499 -20.74 -14.71 13.88
CA VAL A 499 -19.31 -14.44 13.73
C VAL A 499 -18.75 -13.87 15.02
N ALA A 500 -17.63 -14.41 15.48
CA ALA A 500 -16.87 -13.90 16.61
C ALA A 500 -15.48 -13.50 16.11
N ALA A 501 -15.05 -12.28 16.43
CA ALA A 501 -13.76 -11.75 16.08
C ALA A 501 -13.09 -11.17 17.34
N GLU A 502 -11.82 -11.46 17.52
CA GLU A 502 -10.97 -10.97 18.60
C GLU A 502 -9.77 -10.25 18.00
N ASP A 503 -9.58 -8.99 18.39
CA ASP A 503 -8.45 -8.13 18.03
C ASP A 503 -8.20 -7.95 16.51
N ILE A 504 -9.25 -8.11 15.69
CA ILE A 504 -9.24 -7.87 14.23
C ILE A 504 -10.62 -7.42 13.73
N ASP A 505 -10.64 -6.54 12.72
CA ASP A 505 -11.89 -6.03 12.15
C ASP A 505 -12.47 -6.98 11.10
N VAL A 506 -13.75 -7.31 11.27
CA VAL A 506 -14.45 -8.27 10.39
C VAL A 506 -15.70 -7.65 9.76
N LYS A 507 -15.79 -7.74 8.44
CA LYS A 507 -16.95 -7.28 7.67
C LYS A 507 -17.85 -8.47 7.37
N HIS A 508 -19.02 -8.51 8.00
CA HIS A 508 -20.05 -9.51 7.73
C HIS A 508 -21.16 -8.94 6.84
N ARG A 509 -21.48 -9.61 5.73
CA ARG A 509 -22.56 -9.22 4.82
C ARG A 509 -23.42 -10.40 4.43
N ARG A 510 -24.75 -10.22 4.50
CA ARG A 510 -25.71 -11.24 4.08
C ARG A 510 -26.53 -10.76 2.89
N TRP A 511 -26.34 -11.40 1.75
CA TRP A 511 -27.15 -11.22 0.55
C TRP A 511 -28.32 -12.20 0.54
N ILE A 512 -29.20 -12.11 -0.47
CA ILE A 512 -30.36 -13.03 -0.57
C ILE A 512 -29.92 -14.46 -0.93
N LEU A 513 -28.82 -14.60 -1.66
CA LEU A 513 -28.34 -15.88 -2.19
C LEU A 513 -27.04 -16.38 -1.55
N MET A 514 -26.39 -15.58 -0.70
CA MET A 514 -25.14 -15.94 -0.05
C MET A 514 -24.90 -15.07 1.18
N GLU A 515 -24.16 -15.59 2.13
CA GLU A 515 -23.54 -14.84 3.22
C GLU A 515 -22.03 -14.77 2.98
N MET A 516 -21.39 -13.68 3.41
CA MET A 516 -19.99 -13.41 3.14
C MET A 516 -19.36 -12.76 4.37
N ILE A 517 -18.22 -13.30 4.80
CA ILE A 517 -17.37 -12.70 5.83
C ILE A 517 -16.05 -12.34 5.16
N THR A 518 -15.61 -11.10 5.36
CA THR A 518 -14.35 -10.59 4.81
C THR A 518 -13.49 -10.01 5.92
N VAL A 519 -12.22 -10.37 5.92
CA VAL A 519 -11.14 -9.81 6.75
C VAL A 519 -10.09 -9.28 5.79
N ASP A 520 -9.65 -8.05 6.00
CA ASP A 520 -8.74 -7.36 5.07
C ASP A 520 -7.83 -6.45 5.89
N GLU A 521 -6.61 -6.92 6.14
CA GLU A 521 -5.59 -6.24 6.93
C GLU A 521 -4.29 -6.19 6.12
N SER A 522 -3.81 -4.98 5.85
CA SER A 522 -2.61 -4.76 5.04
C SER A 522 -1.30 -4.81 5.85
N ASP A 523 -1.37 -4.57 7.15
CA ASP A 523 -0.22 -4.54 8.06
C ASP A 523 -0.60 -5.19 9.40
N LEU A 524 -0.34 -6.50 9.48
CA LEU A 524 -0.57 -7.32 10.66
C LEU A 524 0.69 -7.41 11.51
N ASP A 525 0.59 -6.88 12.72
CA ASP A 525 1.63 -7.02 13.73
C ASP A 525 1.77 -8.50 14.15
N PRO A 526 2.89 -9.19 13.82
CA PRO A 526 3.06 -10.61 14.09
C PRO A 526 3.13 -10.93 15.59
N ASP A 527 3.30 -9.91 16.45
CA ASP A 527 3.32 -10.09 17.89
C ASP A 527 1.93 -10.12 18.53
N LYS A 528 0.91 -9.61 17.83
CA LYS A 528 -0.47 -9.57 18.30
C LYS A 528 -1.21 -10.85 17.93
N SER A 529 -1.96 -11.37 18.89
CA SER A 529 -2.88 -12.49 18.66
C SER A 529 -4.22 -11.97 18.19
N PHE A 530 -4.76 -12.56 17.13
CA PHE A 530 -6.13 -12.34 16.68
C PHE A 530 -6.81 -13.67 16.37
N ARG A 531 -8.13 -13.69 16.36
CA ARG A 531 -8.91 -14.90 16.07
C ARG A 531 -10.27 -14.58 15.47
N VAL A 532 -10.64 -15.30 14.42
CA VAL A 532 -11.95 -15.22 13.78
C VAL A 532 -12.59 -16.60 13.72
N GLU A 533 -13.79 -16.71 14.28
CA GLU A 533 -14.60 -17.92 14.28
C GLU A 533 -15.99 -17.63 13.70
N PHE A 534 -16.60 -18.65 13.12
CA PHE A 534 -18.00 -18.63 12.73
C PHE A 534 -18.76 -19.85 13.28
N VAL A 535 -20.06 -19.71 13.47
CA VAL A 535 -20.93 -20.76 14.01
C VAL A 535 -22.04 -21.05 13.01
N PRO A 536 -21.85 -22.06 12.12
CA PRO A 536 -22.87 -22.43 11.17
C PRO A 536 -24.11 -22.95 11.90
N THR A 537 -25.27 -22.44 11.48
CA THR A 537 -26.56 -22.77 12.08
C THR A 537 -27.39 -23.57 11.08
N GLY A 538 -27.47 -24.89 11.26
CA GLY A 538 -28.20 -25.81 10.35
C GLY A 538 -29.73 -25.62 10.28
N GLY A 539 -30.27 -24.59 10.92
CA GLY A 539 -31.70 -24.31 10.87
C GLY A 539 -32.06 -23.59 9.56
N ALA A 540 -33.09 -24.08 8.85
CA ALA A 540 -33.54 -23.47 7.60
C ALA A 540 -33.83 -21.96 7.71
N LEU A 541 -34.31 -21.46 8.85
CA LEU A 541 -34.57 -20.04 9.11
C LEU A 541 -33.31 -19.18 9.19
N TYR A 542 -32.13 -19.77 9.36
CA TYR A 542 -30.85 -19.07 9.38
C TYR A 542 -30.18 -19.03 8.01
N SER A 543 -30.71 -19.77 7.03
CA SER A 543 -30.23 -19.67 5.66
C SER A 543 -30.54 -18.30 5.05
N PRO A 544 -29.65 -17.77 4.20
CA PRO A 544 -29.88 -16.48 3.53
C PRO A 544 -31.20 -16.46 2.73
N LEU A 545 -31.45 -17.47 1.90
CA LEU A 545 -32.62 -17.46 1.03
C LEU A 545 -33.94 -17.58 1.81
N VAL A 546 -34.04 -18.55 2.74
CA VAL A 546 -35.30 -18.80 3.45
C VAL A 546 -35.62 -17.65 4.39
N SER A 547 -34.63 -17.11 5.10
CA SER A 547 -34.83 -15.96 5.98
C SER A 547 -35.27 -14.71 5.21
N ALA A 548 -34.70 -14.45 4.02
CA ALA A 548 -35.15 -13.39 3.14
C ALA A 548 -36.60 -13.61 2.68
N MET A 549 -36.95 -14.84 2.25
CA MET A 549 -38.31 -15.19 1.85
C MET A 549 -39.33 -14.99 2.98
N VAL A 550 -39.00 -15.43 4.20
CA VAL A 550 -39.85 -15.26 5.39
C VAL A 550 -40.01 -13.79 5.73
N SER A 551 -38.93 -13.01 5.65
CA SER A 551 -38.96 -11.56 5.92
C SER A 551 -39.88 -10.84 4.93
N VAL A 552 -39.74 -11.13 3.62
CA VAL A 552 -40.61 -10.56 2.57
C VAL A 552 -42.06 -11.00 2.74
N PHE A 553 -42.30 -12.27 3.08
CA PHE A 553 -43.64 -12.78 3.33
C PHE A 553 -44.33 -12.08 4.50
N MET A 554 -43.60 -11.87 5.60
CA MET A 554 -44.11 -11.15 6.77
C MET A 554 -44.40 -9.67 6.46
N LEU A 555 -43.54 -9.00 5.70
CA LEU A 555 -43.78 -7.62 5.23
C LEU A 555 -45.01 -7.55 4.32
N CYS A 556 -45.22 -8.53 3.43
CA CYS A 556 -46.43 -8.62 2.60
C CYS A 556 -47.70 -8.76 3.44
N ILE A 557 -47.68 -9.59 4.50
CA ILE A 557 -48.80 -9.72 5.42
C ILE A 557 -49.02 -8.41 6.19
N ALA A 558 -47.96 -7.76 6.68
CA ALA A 558 -48.06 -6.47 7.37
C ALA A 558 -48.72 -5.41 6.48
N LEU A 559 -48.33 -5.35 5.22
CA LEU A 559 -48.90 -4.46 4.21
C LEU A 559 -50.37 -4.80 3.91
N GLY A 560 -50.69 -6.09 3.77
CA GLY A 560 -52.06 -6.57 3.58
C GLY A 560 -52.98 -6.22 4.75
N LEU A 561 -52.52 -6.42 5.99
CA LEU A 561 -53.21 -6.03 7.22
C LEU A 561 -53.38 -4.51 7.31
N GLY A 562 -52.34 -3.74 7.00
CA GLY A 562 -52.38 -2.29 6.96
C GLY A 562 -53.43 -1.77 5.99
N LEU A 563 -53.47 -2.31 4.78
CA LEU A 563 -54.49 -1.99 3.77
C LEU A 563 -55.91 -2.41 4.19
N PHE A 564 -56.04 -3.56 4.85
CA PHE A 564 -57.33 -4.06 5.33
C PHE A 564 -57.91 -3.19 6.45
N LEU A 565 -57.11 -2.85 7.46
CA LEU A 565 -57.51 -2.03 8.60
C LEU A 565 -57.77 -0.56 8.20
N THR A 566 -57.06 -0.05 7.19
CA THR A 566 -57.24 1.31 6.68
C THR A 566 -58.26 1.42 5.53
N ARG A 567 -59.07 0.38 5.25
CA ARG A 567 -60.10 0.44 4.18
C ARG A 567 -61.04 1.65 4.24
N LYS A 568 -61.32 2.17 5.44
CA LYS A 568 -62.18 3.35 5.69
C LYS A 568 -61.39 4.57 6.23
N ARG A 569 -60.06 4.53 6.18
CA ARG A 569 -59.14 5.52 6.77
C ARG A 569 -58.03 5.90 5.78
N VAL A 570 -57.22 6.91 6.12
CA VAL A 570 -56.06 7.30 5.31
C VAL A 570 -54.98 6.24 5.42
N LYS A 571 -54.52 5.72 4.27
CA LYS A 571 -53.57 4.60 4.18
C LYS A 571 -52.11 5.00 4.41
N VAL A 572 -51.77 6.27 4.15
CA VAL A 572 -50.38 6.77 4.10
C VAL A 572 -49.57 6.46 5.38
N PRO A 573 -50.07 6.74 6.61
CA PRO A 573 -49.27 6.51 7.81
C PRO A 573 -48.91 5.04 8.03
N ALA A 574 -49.87 4.13 7.82
CA ALA A 574 -49.65 2.69 7.99
C ALA A 574 -48.72 2.10 6.92
N MET A 575 -48.76 2.64 5.68
CA MET A 575 -47.83 2.21 4.62
C MET A 575 -46.42 2.73 4.88
N LEU A 576 -46.29 3.99 5.33
CA LEU A 576 -44.99 4.59 5.69
C LEU A 576 -44.28 3.77 6.77
N THR A 577 -45.00 3.32 7.81
CA THR A 577 -44.40 2.51 8.88
C THR A 577 -43.86 1.16 8.38
N VAL A 578 -44.60 0.49 7.47
CA VAL A 578 -44.13 -0.77 6.87
C VAL A 578 -42.90 -0.54 5.99
N VAL A 579 -42.88 0.54 5.22
CA VAL A 579 -41.74 0.88 4.35
C VAL A 579 -40.50 1.24 5.15
N VAL A 580 -40.63 2.06 6.20
CA VAL A 580 -39.49 2.48 7.05
C VAL A 580 -38.92 1.29 7.82
N LEU A 581 -39.77 0.49 8.48
CA LEU A 581 -39.32 -0.68 9.22
C LEU A 581 -38.84 -1.80 8.28
N GLY A 582 -39.45 -1.93 7.09
CA GLY A 582 -38.98 -2.83 6.04
C GLY A 582 -37.59 -2.44 5.54
N GLY A 583 -37.35 -1.14 5.29
CA GLY A 583 -36.04 -0.61 4.93
C GLY A 583 -34.99 -0.84 6.03
N LEU A 584 -35.36 -0.61 7.29
CA LEU A 584 -34.49 -0.91 8.43
C LEU A 584 -34.19 -2.42 8.51
N SER A 585 -35.20 -3.28 8.37
CA SER A 585 -35.00 -4.74 8.39
C SER A 585 -34.11 -5.22 7.26
N LEU A 586 -34.22 -4.62 6.07
CA LEU A 586 -33.37 -4.91 4.93
C LEU A 586 -31.93 -4.47 5.20
N ALA A 587 -31.73 -3.28 5.79
CA ALA A 587 -30.41 -2.81 6.16
C ALA A 587 -29.75 -3.74 7.20
N LEU A 588 -30.48 -4.09 8.26
CA LEU A 588 -29.99 -5.03 9.29
C LEU A 588 -29.72 -6.42 8.72
N TYR A 589 -30.55 -6.88 7.78
CA TYR A 589 -30.34 -8.13 7.06
C TYR A 589 -29.03 -8.08 6.26
N VAL A 590 -28.82 -7.03 5.44
CA VAL A 590 -27.62 -6.90 4.59
C VAL A 590 -26.34 -6.78 5.42
N LEU A 591 -26.40 -6.13 6.57
CA LEU A 591 -25.29 -6.01 7.53
C LEU A 591 -24.97 -7.32 8.26
N GLY A 592 -25.64 -8.44 7.94
CA GLY A 592 -25.32 -9.75 8.52
C GLY A 592 -25.63 -9.87 10.01
N LEU A 593 -26.52 -9.03 10.56
CA LEU A 593 -26.90 -9.16 11.97
C LEU A 593 -27.58 -10.50 12.25
N ASP A 594 -27.50 -10.93 13.50
CA ASP A 594 -28.09 -12.17 13.96
C ASP A 594 -29.61 -12.20 13.67
N MET A 595 -30.08 -13.33 13.13
CA MET A 595 -31.43 -13.50 12.58
C MET A 595 -32.57 -13.16 13.54
N PRO A 596 -32.50 -13.46 14.85
CA PRO A 596 -33.52 -13.06 15.80
C PRO A 596 -33.77 -11.55 15.85
N PHE A 597 -32.73 -10.72 15.65
CA PHE A 597 -32.89 -9.27 15.60
C PHE A 597 -33.62 -8.83 14.32
N VAL A 598 -33.21 -9.36 13.17
CA VAL A 598 -33.84 -9.05 11.88
C VAL A 598 -35.32 -9.43 11.88
N LEU A 599 -35.62 -10.67 12.28
CA LEU A 599 -37.00 -11.17 12.37
C LEU A 599 -37.81 -10.41 13.42
N GLY A 600 -37.18 -9.98 14.53
CA GLY A 600 -37.81 -9.14 15.55
C GLY A 600 -38.27 -7.78 15.01
N VAL A 601 -37.45 -7.12 14.18
CA VAL A 601 -37.81 -5.85 13.53
C VAL A 601 -38.94 -6.06 12.51
N VAL A 602 -38.87 -7.13 11.72
CA VAL A 602 -39.94 -7.48 10.76
C VAL A 602 -41.26 -7.77 11.50
N ALA A 603 -41.23 -8.54 12.58
CA ALA A 603 -42.42 -8.83 13.39
C ALA A 603 -42.99 -7.56 14.07
N SER A 604 -42.11 -6.66 14.52
CA SER A 604 -42.51 -5.36 15.08
C SER A 604 -43.28 -4.51 14.08
N SER A 605 -42.94 -4.60 12.78
CA SER A 605 -43.69 -3.91 11.73
C SER A 605 -45.15 -4.35 11.66
N MET A 606 -45.43 -5.66 11.82
CA MET A 606 -46.80 -6.17 11.86
C MET A 606 -47.59 -5.65 13.06
N LEU A 607 -46.95 -5.61 14.23
CA LEU A 607 -47.60 -5.18 15.48
C LEU A 607 -47.90 -3.67 15.47
N LEU A 608 -46.95 -2.86 15.00
CA LEU A 608 -47.08 -1.40 14.97
C LEU A 608 -48.10 -0.89 13.94
N VAL A 609 -48.37 -1.67 12.89
CA VAL A 609 -49.43 -1.35 11.93
C VAL A 609 -50.81 -1.25 12.61
N PHE A 610 -51.06 -2.00 13.68
CA PHE A 610 -52.36 -2.03 14.35
C PHE A 610 -52.74 -0.70 15.04
N PRO A 611 -51.94 -0.15 15.98
CA PRO A 611 -52.25 1.14 16.61
C PRO A 611 -52.19 2.30 15.59
N VAL A 612 -51.25 2.27 14.64
CA VAL A 612 -51.10 3.31 13.62
C VAL A 612 -52.32 3.35 12.70
N ALA A 613 -52.83 2.20 12.27
CA ALA A 613 -54.07 2.12 11.51
C ALA A 613 -55.29 2.61 12.32
N LEU A 614 -55.32 2.36 13.64
CA LEU A 614 -56.44 2.77 14.50
C LEU A 614 -56.47 4.28 14.77
N VAL A 615 -55.30 4.94 14.84
CA VAL A 615 -55.18 6.39 15.03
C VAL A 615 -55.32 7.16 13.70
N SER A 616 -55.13 6.50 12.55
CA SER A 616 -55.23 7.14 11.23
C SER A 616 -56.59 7.84 11.01
N PRO A 617 -56.63 9.06 10.44
CA PRO A 617 -57.89 9.78 10.23
C PRO A 617 -58.82 9.01 9.29
N ARG A 618 -60.14 9.07 9.52
CA ARG A 618 -61.14 8.50 8.60
C ARG A 618 -61.02 9.19 7.26
N SER A 619 -61.02 8.44 6.16
CA SER A 619 -60.99 9.04 4.84
C SER A 619 -62.36 9.64 4.58
N ASP A 620 -62.45 10.96 4.70
CA ASP A 620 -63.64 11.67 4.27
C ASP A 620 -63.64 11.61 2.75
N SER A 621 -64.35 10.63 2.18
CA SER A 621 -64.65 10.58 0.75
C SER A 621 -65.67 11.65 0.38
N LYS A 622 -65.47 12.89 0.84
CA LYS A 622 -66.08 14.05 0.20
C LYS A 622 -65.32 14.29 -1.09
N LYS A 623 -65.98 13.89 -2.17
CA LYS A 623 -65.94 14.49 -3.51
C LYS A 623 -64.71 15.36 -3.72
N LEU A 624 -63.79 14.93 -4.60
CA LEU A 624 -62.96 15.88 -5.33
C LEU A 624 -63.83 17.12 -5.64
N PRO A 625 -63.35 18.35 -5.39
CA PRO A 625 -64.00 19.50 -5.99
C PRO A 625 -63.80 19.34 -7.49
N ARG A 626 -64.78 18.71 -8.14
CA ARG A 626 -65.10 18.95 -9.54
C ARG A 626 -65.08 20.47 -9.64
N SER A 627 -64.15 21.03 -10.41
CA SER A 627 -64.17 22.44 -10.75
C SER A 627 -65.59 22.75 -11.22
N ARG A 628 -66.37 23.42 -10.37
CA ARG A 628 -67.72 23.83 -10.69
C ARG A 628 -67.61 25.11 -11.50
N HIS A 629 -67.09 24.99 -12.72
CA HIS A 629 -67.26 26.02 -13.76
C HIS A 629 -68.69 25.90 -14.30
N GLY A 630 -69.65 26.33 -13.49
CA GLY A 630 -71.07 26.28 -13.80
C GLY A 630 -71.83 27.22 -12.88
N GLY A 631 -71.50 28.52 -12.94
CA GLY A 631 -72.38 29.57 -12.44
C GLY A 631 -73.72 29.52 -13.18
N ALA A 632 -74.82 29.76 -12.48
CA ALA A 632 -76.15 29.77 -13.08
C ALA A 632 -76.20 30.85 -14.17
N ARG A 633 -76.78 30.50 -15.33
CA ARG A 633 -76.99 31.45 -16.43
C ARG A 633 -78.43 31.94 -16.41
N VAL A 634 -78.62 33.22 -16.62
CA VAL A 634 -79.93 33.84 -16.78
C VAL A 634 -79.95 34.52 -18.14
N ASP A 635 -80.97 34.20 -18.94
CA ASP A 635 -81.14 34.79 -20.26
C ASP A 635 -81.77 36.18 -20.12
N CYS A 636 -81.20 37.16 -20.83
CA CYS A 636 -81.73 38.51 -20.82
C CYS A 636 -83.12 38.51 -21.48
N PRO A 637 -84.20 38.93 -20.80
CA PRO A 637 -85.55 38.96 -21.37
C PRO A 637 -85.69 39.93 -22.56
N LYS A 638 -84.73 40.84 -22.77
CA LYS A 638 -84.78 41.83 -23.84
C LYS A 638 -84.09 41.40 -25.13
N CYS A 639 -82.96 40.70 -25.05
CA CYS A 639 -82.20 40.26 -26.22
C CYS A 639 -81.95 38.73 -26.30
N GLY A 640 -82.34 37.97 -25.28
CA GLY A 640 -82.17 36.52 -25.20
C GLY A 640 -80.76 36.04 -24.87
N GLU A 641 -79.80 36.95 -24.68
CA GLU A 641 -78.40 36.61 -24.44
C GLU A 641 -78.17 36.02 -23.04
N SER A 642 -77.38 34.94 -22.94
CA SER A 642 -77.24 34.14 -21.73
C SER A 642 -76.09 34.63 -20.84
N ILE A 643 -76.42 35.30 -19.73
CA ILE A 643 -75.44 35.95 -18.87
C ILE A 643 -75.11 35.05 -17.67
N ARG A 644 -73.82 34.89 -17.37
CA ARG A 644 -73.37 34.14 -16.18
C ARG A 644 -73.49 34.99 -14.92
N VAL A 645 -74.03 34.39 -13.86
CA VAL A 645 -74.14 35.01 -12.55
C VAL A 645 -73.07 34.42 -11.63
N ASP A 646 -72.06 35.22 -11.30
CA ASP A 646 -70.89 34.79 -10.53
C ASP A 646 -70.99 35.12 -9.02
N SER A 647 -72.10 35.70 -8.55
CA SER A 647 -72.31 36.07 -7.15
C SER A 647 -73.64 35.56 -6.60
N ASP A 648 -73.63 35.06 -5.36
CA ASP A 648 -74.80 34.57 -4.62
C ASP A 648 -75.44 35.65 -3.71
N VAL A 649 -74.89 36.87 -3.68
CA VAL A 649 -75.45 37.99 -2.90
C VAL A 649 -76.60 38.65 -3.69
N ARG A 650 -77.70 39.00 -3.00
CA ARG A 650 -78.88 39.64 -3.59
C ARG A 650 -79.32 40.89 -2.80
N PRO A 651 -79.86 41.95 -3.47
CA PRO A 651 -80.13 42.04 -4.90
C PRO A 651 -78.88 42.34 -5.74
N LEU A 652 -78.69 41.59 -6.83
CA LEU A 652 -77.54 41.72 -7.73
C LEU A 652 -77.95 42.45 -9.01
N ARG A 653 -77.17 43.45 -9.42
CA ARG A 653 -77.39 44.19 -10.67
C ARG A 653 -76.27 43.87 -11.66
N LEU A 654 -76.61 43.28 -12.80
CA LEU A 654 -75.66 42.91 -13.85
C LEU A 654 -76.06 43.57 -15.17
N PRO A 655 -75.18 44.32 -15.84
CA PRO A 655 -75.43 44.79 -17.20
C PRO A 655 -75.39 43.63 -18.19
N CYS A 656 -76.29 43.64 -19.18
CA CYS A 656 -76.26 42.70 -20.30
C CYS A 656 -75.34 43.22 -21.41
N GLU A 657 -74.29 42.48 -21.76
CA GLU A 657 -73.33 42.88 -22.81
C GLU A 657 -73.97 43.04 -24.20
N GLY A 658 -75.08 42.34 -24.49
CA GLY A 658 -75.72 42.38 -25.80
C GLY A 658 -76.68 43.55 -26.05
N CYS A 659 -77.27 44.15 -25.00
CA CYS A 659 -78.25 45.24 -25.16
C CYS A 659 -78.16 46.34 -24.09
N ASP A 660 -77.12 46.29 -23.27
CA ASP A 660 -76.75 47.26 -22.22
C ASP A 660 -77.83 47.52 -21.16
N SER A 661 -78.85 46.66 -21.09
CA SER A 661 -79.89 46.74 -20.05
C SER A 661 -79.40 46.13 -18.74
N ILE A 662 -79.65 46.81 -17.62
CA ILE A 662 -79.28 46.32 -16.28
C ILE A 662 -80.34 45.33 -15.79
N LEU A 663 -79.94 44.07 -15.60
CA LEU A 663 -80.75 43.03 -14.99
C LEU A 663 -80.60 43.10 -13.47
N ARG A 664 -81.72 43.19 -12.77
CA ARG A 664 -81.77 43.09 -11.31
C ARG A 664 -82.28 41.71 -10.94
N LEU A 665 -81.42 40.90 -10.35
CA LEU A 665 -81.74 39.61 -9.76
C LEU A 665 -82.02 39.84 -8.28
N GLU A 666 -83.22 39.48 -7.84
CA GLU A 666 -83.61 39.50 -6.42
C GLU A 666 -83.20 38.23 -5.68
#